data_AF-A0A945VS63-F1
#
_entry.id   AF-A0A945VS63-F1
#
_cell.length_a   1.000
_cell.length_b   1.000
_cell.length_c   1.000
_cell.angle_alpha   90.00
_cell.angle_beta   90.00
_cell.angle_gamma   90.00
#
_symmetry.space_group_name_H-M   'P 1'
#
loop_
_entity.id
_entity.type
_entity.pdbx_description
1 polymer ?
#
loop_
_entity_poly.entity_id
_entity_poly.type
_entity_poly.pdbx_seq_one_letter_code
_entity_poly.pdbx_strand_id
1 'polypeptide(L)'
;MKIRKKLYLSFLGIALFVGVVGYISIFLSIQISGLRSIELPMEQNLREVEVSIWEMIHAADSYRFTGNKSYEELYHMHIGDVEEFLPAYQALTDTDEEKKYIEEFSILWEEAKMAGSKMIELTREQKAAEEKFFINVDEADDVLDYAIQSKWSTEDSNLLAKERAVREVEVSIWEAIHAAQQYLGLAENIKRGEQKYIGLEVDAAKAAAKASLVKGDFNILMEKQFEDVEEFLTKYKNLPLEDFENSAIQEFEDFWQQAIAAGREVVSLNKQAQEQFHTLYEKVDKADDVLDLKMQVFIQERIEKDHVNAEHIKTVVIIISILGFLCALATGLLITRFITRSISKLSSATDELSKGKLDTQIEITSNDEIGDLADKFNKMTTGLREVTASRDELNKEINERKKVEQELIETQKKNRTWFDNSPVCTKVLDLDFNLKFMSAAGINALKIDDVTKYYGTPYPFDFFPEAFKDSMTINLEKVKETGEVITGEAPLCDIEGNELWFQATIVPLRDVEGRIDSIIVVSVDINKRKKMEATLIQSERLKAMGTVTAGIAHDFNNILAVISGTTQVLELNIEDNKKLMNGLRTIHKVCNDGAEIVRRMRLATKKESDTTALMPVDIKSVLEQSIGFTRPRWMNIAKASGVD
;
A
#
# COMPACT_ATOMS: atom_id res chain seq x y z
N MET A 1 14.20 16.40 58.49
CA MET A 1 15.01 15.97 57.32
C MET A 1 15.31 17.19 56.47
N LYS A 2 16.58 17.43 56.15
CA LYS A 2 17.03 18.58 55.35
C LYS A 2 16.19 18.77 54.07
N ILE A 3 15.79 19.99 53.74
CA ILE A 3 15.01 20.37 52.54
C ILE A 3 15.70 19.86 51.28
N ARG A 4 17.02 19.97 51.23
CA ARG A 4 17.84 19.41 50.14
C ARG A 4 17.61 17.90 49.98
N LYS A 5 17.51 17.16 51.10
CA LYS A 5 17.28 15.70 51.08
C LYS A 5 15.83 15.37 50.68
N LYS A 6 14.84 16.20 51.03
CA LYS A 6 13.44 16.08 50.55
C LYS A 6 13.35 16.27 49.03
N LEU A 7 14.04 17.29 48.49
CA LEU A 7 14.12 17.54 47.05
C LEU A 7 14.84 16.41 46.30
N TYR A 8 15.94 15.89 46.83
CA TYR A 8 16.65 14.75 46.25
C TYR A 8 15.79 13.48 46.20
N LEU A 9 15.04 13.19 47.27
CA LEU A 9 14.12 12.04 47.30
C LEU A 9 12.98 12.19 46.28
N SER A 10 12.45 13.41 46.10
CA SER A 10 11.45 13.71 45.08
C SER A 10 12.00 13.52 43.66
N PHE A 11 13.21 14.04 43.37
CA PHE A 11 13.88 13.84 42.09
C PHE A 11 14.18 12.37 41.80
N LEU A 12 14.67 11.64 42.81
CA LEU A 12 14.95 10.21 42.68
C LEU A 12 13.68 9.41 42.38
N GLY A 13 12.55 9.77 43.01
CA GLY A 13 11.24 9.16 42.73
C GLY A 13 10.77 9.40 41.30
N ILE A 14 10.92 10.63 40.79
CA ILE A 14 10.58 10.95 39.39
C ILE A 14 11.48 10.18 38.42
N ALA A 15 12.79 10.13 38.67
CA ALA A 15 13.74 9.41 37.83
C ALA A 15 13.46 7.89 37.77
N LEU A 16 13.17 7.27 38.93
CA LEU A 16 12.76 5.87 39.01
C LEU A 16 11.47 5.62 38.22
N PHE A 17 10.48 6.51 38.35
CA PHE A 17 9.22 6.39 37.64
C PHE A 17 9.40 6.46 36.12
N VAL A 18 10.15 7.45 35.62
CA VAL A 18 10.47 7.58 34.20
C VAL A 18 11.23 6.37 33.69
N GLY A 19 12.18 5.85 34.47
CA GLY A 19 12.93 4.63 34.13
C GLY A 19 12.03 3.39 34.01
N VAL A 20 11.10 3.20 34.95
CA VAL A 20 10.16 2.07 34.92
C VAL A 20 9.20 2.16 33.73
N VAL A 21 8.63 3.35 33.47
CA VAL A 21 7.72 3.55 32.32
C VAL A 21 8.47 3.36 30.99
N GLY A 22 9.70 3.86 30.89
CA GLY A 22 10.55 3.67 29.71
C GLY A 22 10.88 2.19 29.48
N TYR A 23 11.27 1.46 30.54
CA TYR A 23 11.55 0.03 30.46
C TYR A 23 10.32 -0.77 29.98
N ILE A 24 9.15 -0.52 30.57
CA ILE A 24 7.91 -1.20 30.17
C ILE A 24 7.56 -0.89 28.71
N SER A 25 7.72 0.36 28.27
CA SER A 25 7.43 0.77 26.88
C SER A 25 8.33 0.04 25.87
N ILE A 26 9.63 -0.09 26.18
CA ILE A 26 10.59 -0.83 25.34
C ILE A 26 10.24 -2.32 25.32
N PHE A 27 9.94 -2.90 26.48
CA PHE A 27 9.55 -4.31 26.60
C PHE A 27 8.32 -4.65 25.75
N LEU A 28 7.28 -3.80 25.78
CA LEU A 28 6.11 -3.96 24.89
C LEU A 28 6.46 -3.89 23.42
N SER A 29 7.30 -2.92 23.02
CA SER A 29 7.69 -2.77 21.62
C SER A 29 8.42 -4.00 21.10
N ILE A 30 9.24 -4.64 21.94
CA ILE A 30 9.94 -5.88 21.60
C ILE A 30 8.93 -7.03 21.47
N GLN A 31 7.98 -7.15 22.41
CA GLN A 31 6.99 -8.24 22.38
C GLN A 31 6.07 -8.15 21.15
N ILE A 32 5.58 -6.95 20.81
CA ILE A 32 4.75 -6.71 19.61
C ILE A 32 5.54 -7.02 18.32
N SER A 33 6.82 -6.63 18.27
CA SER A 33 7.67 -6.94 17.12
C SER A 33 7.92 -8.44 16.96
N GLY A 34 7.99 -9.19 18.07
CA GLY A 34 8.15 -10.64 18.06
C GLY A 34 6.92 -11.38 17.51
N LEU A 35 5.71 -10.94 17.89
CA LEU A 35 4.45 -11.55 17.40
C LEU A 35 4.32 -11.43 15.88
N ARG A 36 4.57 -10.24 15.34
CA ARG A 36 4.51 -9.98 13.89
C ARG A 36 5.53 -10.78 13.08
N SER A 37 6.59 -11.27 13.71
CA SER A 37 7.63 -12.08 13.05
C SER A 37 7.23 -13.55 12.83
N ILE A 38 6.15 -14.01 13.48
CA ILE A 38 5.63 -15.38 13.36
C ILE A 38 4.32 -15.40 12.56
N GLU A 39 3.41 -14.45 12.83
CA GLU A 39 2.08 -14.43 12.21
C GLU A 39 2.13 -14.18 10.68
N LEU A 40 2.98 -13.25 10.23
CA LEU A 40 3.05 -12.88 8.81
C LEU A 40 3.60 -14.03 7.94
N PRO A 41 4.71 -14.72 8.33
CA PRO A 41 5.14 -15.92 7.62
C PRO A 41 4.14 -17.07 7.67
N MET A 42 3.39 -17.23 8.77
CA MET A 42 2.32 -18.25 8.87
C MET A 42 1.23 -18.01 7.83
N GLU A 43 0.68 -16.80 7.77
CA GLU A 43 -0.36 -16.43 6.81
C GLU A 43 0.14 -16.57 5.37
N GLN A 44 1.39 -16.18 5.09
CA GLN A 44 2.01 -16.32 3.78
C GLN A 44 2.14 -17.79 3.37
N ASN A 45 2.74 -18.63 4.21
CA ASN A 45 2.92 -20.06 3.90
C ASN A 45 1.57 -20.77 3.68
N LEU A 46 0.55 -20.47 4.50
CA LEU A 46 -0.77 -21.06 4.35
C LEU A 46 -1.42 -20.66 3.02
N ARG A 47 -1.28 -19.40 2.63
CA ARG A 47 -1.80 -18.88 1.35
C ARG A 47 -1.10 -19.50 0.14
N GLU A 48 0.22 -19.69 0.20
CA GLU A 48 0.96 -20.35 -0.88
C GLU A 48 0.50 -21.81 -1.05
N VAL A 49 0.23 -22.51 0.06
CA VAL A 49 -0.36 -23.87 0.03
C VAL A 49 -1.73 -23.85 -0.65
N GLU A 50 -2.64 -22.95 -0.24
CA GLU A 50 -3.99 -22.82 -0.82
C GLU A 50 -3.94 -22.60 -2.35
N VAL A 51 -3.11 -21.64 -2.80
CA VAL A 51 -2.94 -21.33 -4.23
C VAL A 51 -2.40 -22.55 -4.98
N SER A 52 -1.36 -23.19 -4.45
CA SER A 52 -0.68 -24.31 -5.11
C SER A 52 -1.62 -25.50 -5.33
N ILE A 53 -2.50 -25.79 -4.37
CA ILE A 53 -3.49 -26.88 -4.51
C ILE A 53 -4.48 -26.61 -5.66
N TRP A 54 -4.94 -25.37 -5.82
CA TRP A 54 -5.85 -25.01 -6.91
C TRP A 54 -5.17 -24.97 -8.28
N GLU A 55 -3.93 -24.48 -8.35
CA GLU A 55 -3.13 -24.51 -9.56
C GLU A 55 -2.79 -25.95 -9.98
N MET A 56 -2.54 -26.84 -9.01
CA MET A 56 -2.39 -28.28 -9.25
C MET A 56 -3.65 -28.89 -9.89
N ILE A 57 -4.85 -28.61 -9.37
CA ILE A 57 -6.11 -29.10 -9.99
C ILE A 57 -6.25 -28.60 -11.42
N HIS A 58 -5.95 -27.32 -11.65
CA HIS A 58 -6.06 -26.73 -12.97
C HIS A 58 -5.10 -27.37 -13.97
N ALA A 59 -3.85 -27.60 -13.56
CA ALA A 59 -2.86 -28.31 -14.36
C ALA A 59 -3.30 -29.76 -14.65
N ALA A 60 -3.83 -30.45 -13.64
CA ALA A 60 -4.39 -31.79 -13.77
C ALA A 60 -5.54 -31.87 -14.80
N ASP A 61 -6.55 -30.98 -14.71
CA ASP A 61 -7.66 -30.96 -15.67
C ASP A 61 -7.19 -30.60 -17.08
N SER A 62 -6.27 -29.62 -17.18
CA SER A 62 -5.69 -29.20 -18.47
C SER A 62 -4.91 -30.32 -19.14
N TYR A 63 -4.13 -31.09 -18.38
CA TYR A 63 -3.45 -32.28 -18.90
C TYR A 63 -4.44 -33.34 -19.37
N ARG A 64 -5.48 -33.63 -18.59
CA ARG A 64 -6.53 -34.61 -18.93
C ARG A 64 -7.16 -34.35 -20.29
N PHE A 65 -7.45 -33.08 -20.60
CA PHE A 65 -8.01 -32.70 -21.90
C PHE A 65 -6.98 -32.66 -23.02
N THR A 66 -5.81 -32.04 -22.78
CA THR A 66 -4.88 -31.72 -23.85
C THR A 66 -3.85 -32.82 -24.14
N GLY A 67 -3.52 -33.64 -23.14
CA GLY A 67 -2.36 -34.55 -23.17
C GLY A 67 -1.01 -33.83 -23.23
N ASN A 68 -0.97 -32.49 -23.07
CA ASN A 68 0.26 -31.71 -23.19
C ASN A 68 1.11 -31.86 -21.93
N LYS A 69 2.30 -32.44 -22.08
CA LYS A 69 3.27 -32.68 -21.01
C LYS A 69 3.63 -31.44 -20.17
N SER A 70 3.52 -30.22 -20.71
CA SER A 70 3.78 -29.02 -19.91
C SER A 70 2.82 -28.90 -18.71
N TYR A 71 1.57 -29.34 -18.85
CA TYR A 71 0.61 -29.33 -17.74
C TYR A 71 0.88 -30.44 -16.71
N GLU A 72 1.43 -31.58 -17.14
CA GLU A 72 1.92 -32.61 -16.23
C GLU A 72 3.11 -32.12 -15.40
N GLU A 73 4.04 -31.38 -16.03
CA GLU A 73 5.15 -30.73 -15.33
C GLU A 73 4.65 -29.68 -14.31
N LEU A 74 3.67 -28.86 -14.69
CA LEU A 74 3.04 -27.89 -13.77
C LEU A 74 2.34 -28.57 -12.61
N TYR A 75 1.62 -29.68 -12.86
CA TYR A 75 0.98 -30.47 -11.81
C TYR A 75 2.00 -30.93 -10.75
N HIS A 76 3.16 -31.44 -11.18
CA HIS A 76 4.21 -31.85 -10.26
C HIS A 76 4.92 -30.68 -9.57
N MET A 77 5.07 -29.54 -10.25
CA MET A 77 5.63 -28.32 -9.67
C MET A 77 4.79 -27.84 -8.48
N HIS A 78 3.48 -27.73 -8.66
CA HIS A 78 2.58 -27.26 -7.59
C HIS A 78 2.46 -28.23 -6.42
N ILE A 79 2.66 -29.54 -6.65
CA ILE A 79 2.84 -30.49 -5.55
C ILE A 79 4.10 -30.16 -4.75
N GLY A 80 5.20 -29.86 -5.44
CA GLY A 80 6.46 -29.43 -4.84
C GLY A 80 6.30 -28.17 -4.00
N ASP A 81 5.53 -27.19 -4.48
CA ASP A 81 5.24 -25.94 -3.74
C ASP A 81 4.53 -26.25 -2.41
N VAL A 82 3.51 -27.11 -2.41
CA VAL A 82 2.84 -27.53 -1.16
C VAL A 82 3.81 -28.25 -0.23
N GLU A 83 4.69 -29.11 -0.76
CA GLU A 83 5.70 -29.83 0.01
C GLU A 83 6.82 -28.92 0.56
N GLU A 84 6.99 -27.72 0.02
CA GLU A 84 7.88 -26.68 0.54
C GLU A 84 7.20 -25.83 1.64
N PHE A 85 6.00 -25.33 1.36
CA PHE A 85 5.34 -24.34 2.22
C PHE A 85 4.62 -24.96 3.43
N LEU A 86 4.08 -26.18 3.31
CA LEU A 86 3.38 -26.83 4.43
C LEU A 86 4.32 -27.12 5.62
N PRO A 87 5.55 -27.66 5.44
CA PRO A 87 6.50 -27.79 6.54
C PRO A 87 6.94 -26.46 7.13
N ALA A 88 7.07 -25.41 6.30
CA ALA A 88 7.40 -24.07 6.77
C ALA A 88 6.30 -23.47 7.64
N TYR A 89 5.03 -23.70 7.30
CA TYR A 89 3.88 -23.41 8.16
C TYR A 89 3.96 -24.23 9.46
N GLN A 90 4.13 -25.55 9.36
CA GLN A 90 4.18 -26.45 10.52
C GLN A 90 5.29 -26.07 11.52
N ALA A 91 6.45 -25.60 11.06
CA ALA A 91 7.55 -25.16 11.92
C ALA A 91 7.21 -23.94 12.79
N LEU A 92 6.20 -23.15 12.42
CA LEU A 92 5.74 -21.97 13.14
C LEU A 92 4.60 -22.28 14.13
N THR A 93 4.03 -23.49 14.05
CA THR A 93 2.91 -23.92 14.90
C THR A 93 3.36 -24.38 16.28
N ASP A 94 2.63 -23.97 17.32
CA ASP A 94 2.99 -24.19 18.71
C ASP A 94 1.89 -24.86 19.56
N THR A 95 0.69 -25.08 18.99
CA THR A 95 -0.46 -25.67 19.72
C THR A 95 -0.82 -27.07 19.23
N ASP A 96 -1.38 -27.90 20.13
CA ASP A 96 -1.80 -29.26 19.79
C ASP A 96 -3.04 -29.30 18.89
N GLU A 97 -3.87 -28.26 18.95
CA GLU A 97 -5.09 -28.14 18.13
C GLU A 97 -4.75 -27.80 16.67
N GLU A 98 -3.81 -26.89 16.44
CA GLU A 98 -3.31 -26.54 15.11
C GLU A 98 -2.57 -27.71 14.44
N LYS A 99 -1.79 -28.47 15.21
CA LYS A 99 -1.14 -29.71 14.73
C LYS A 99 -2.15 -30.75 14.25
N LYS A 100 -3.30 -30.84 14.90
CA LYS A 100 -4.38 -31.74 14.49
C LYS A 100 -4.99 -31.32 13.14
N TYR A 101 -5.13 -30.02 12.90
CA TYR A 101 -5.61 -29.53 11.60
C TYR A 101 -4.59 -29.78 10.49
N ILE A 102 -3.29 -29.60 10.76
CA ILE A 102 -2.22 -29.97 9.81
C ILE A 102 -2.25 -31.46 9.50
N GLU A 103 -2.45 -32.32 10.50
CA GLU A 103 -2.56 -33.77 10.29
C GLU A 103 -3.78 -34.13 9.42
N GLU A 104 -4.94 -33.52 9.72
CA GLU A 104 -6.16 -33.69 8.93
C GLU A 104 -5.97 -33.24 7.47
N PHE A 105 -5.38 -32.07 7.25
CA PHE A 105 -5.01 -31.57 5.93
C PHE A 105 -4.03 -32.52 5.22
N SER A 106 -2.99 -32.97 5.91
CA SER A 106 -1.95 -33.83 5.33
C SER A 106 -2.51 -35.17 4.85
N ILE A 107 -3.47 -35.75 5.57
CA ILE A 107 -4.16 -36.99 5.15
C ILE A 107 -4.94 -36.74 3.86
N LEU A 108 -5.74 -35.67 3.81
CA LEU A 108 -6.52 -35.31 2.62
C LEU A 108 -5.62 -34.98 1.42
N TRP A 109 -4.49 -34.32 1.68
CA TRP A 109 -3.50 -33.99 0.67
C TRP A 109 -2.83 -35.22 0.07
N GLU A 110 -2.45 -36.21 0.89
CA GLU A 110 -1.91 -37.48 0.38
C GLU A 110 -2.95 -38.25 -0.45
N GLU A 111 -4.21 -38.27 -0.01
CA GLU A 111 -5.30 -38.87 -0.78
C GLU A 111 -5.52 -38.16 -2.13
N ALA A 112 -5.46 -36.82 -2.14
CA ALA A 112 -5.54 -36.02 -3.35
C ALA A 112 -4.38 -36.32 -4.29
N LYS A 113 -3.13 -36.32 -3.81
CA LYS A 113 -1.94 -36.65 -4.60
C LYS A 113 -2.01 -38.04 -5.23
N MET A 114 -2.50 -39.04 -4.50
CA MET A 114 -2.70 -40.39 -5.04
C MET A 114 -3.73 -40.41 -6.17
N ALA A 115 -4.89 -39.76 -5.98
CA ALA A 115 -5.94 -39.69 -7.00
C ALA A 115 -5.46 -38.94 -8.25
N GLY A 116 -4.79 -37.79 -8.07
CA GLY A 116 -4.23 -37.01 -9.17
C GLY A 116 -3.14 -37.77 -9.94
N SER A 117 -2.23 -38.45 -9.23
CA SER A 117 -1.18 -39.26 -9.89
C SER A 117 -1.77 -40.41 -10.69
N LYS A 118 -2.82 -41.07 -10.17
CA LYS A 118 -3.53 -42.12 -10.90
C LYS A 118 -4.26 -41.57 -12.13
N MET A 119 -4.85 -40.38 -12.03
CA MET A 119 -5.48 -39.69 -13.16
C MET A 119 -4.45 -39.37 -14.26
N ILE A 120 -3.27 -38.85 -13.91
CA ILE A 120 -2.19 -38.56 -14.87
C ILE A 120 -1.75 -39.85 -15.59
N GLU A 121 -1.57 -40.95 -14.85
CA GLU A 121 -1.23 -42.26 -15.44
C GLU A 121 -2.29 -42.74 -16.43
N LEU A 122 -3.56 -42.73 -16.04
CA LEU A 122 -4.68 -43.13 -16.89
C LEU A 122 -4.81 -42.26 -18.15
N THR A 123 -4.57 -40.95 -18.01
CA THR A 123 -4.57 -40.02 -19.16
C THR A 123 -3.42 -40.35 -20.12
N ARG A 124 -2.24 -40.71 -19.60
CA ARG A 124 -1.10 -41.11 -20.43
C ARG A 124 -1.39 -42.41 -21.20
N GLU A 125 -1.98 -43.39 -20.53
CA GLU A 125 -2.44 -44.64 -21.16
C GLU A 125 -3.51 -44.36 -22.22
N GLN A 126 -4.47 -43.48 -21.93
CA GLN A 126 -5.51 -43.05 -22.86
C GLN A 126 -4.90 -42.43 -24.12
N LYS A 127 -3.91 -41.54 -23.98
CA LYS A 127 -3.24 -40.89 -25.12
C LYS A 127 -2.46 -41.90 -25.99
N ALA A 128 -1.87 -42.92 -25.38
CA ALA A 128 -1.23 -44.00 -26.12
C ALA A 128 -2.25 -44.89 -26.86
N ALA A 129 -3.43 -45.15 -26.26
CA ALA A 129 -4.52 -45.86 -26.93
C ALA A 129 -5.14 -45.03 -28.07
N GLU A 130 -5.23 -43.71 -27.91
CA GLU A 130 -5.67 -42.77 -28.93
C GLU A 130 -4.76 -42.79 -30.15
N GLU A 131 -3.44 -42.77 -29.95
CA GLU A 131 -2.46 -42.90 -31.04
C GLU A 131 -2.63 -44.22 -31.80
N LYS A 132 -2.78 -45.35 -31.08
CA LYS A 132 -3.04 -46.65 -31.70
C LYS A 132 -4.35 -46.67 -32.47
N PHE A 133 -5.40 -46.03 -31.97
CA PHE A 133 -6.68 -45.93 -32.65
C PHE A 133 -6.51 -45.24 -34.00
N PHE A 134 -5.93 -44.05 -34.04
CA PHE A 134 -5.75 -43.31 -35.29
C PHE A 134 -4.83 -44.02 -36.28
N ILE A 135 -3.72 -44.63 -35.82
CA ILE A 135 -2.85 -45.43 -36.69
C ILE A 135 -3.62 -46.57 -37.36
N ASN A 136 -4.38 -47.36 -36.59
CA ASN A 136 -5.12 -48.48 -37.17
C ASN A 136 -6.26 -48.05 -38.09
N VAL A 137 -6.86 -46.88 -37.83
CA VAL A 137 -7.87 -46.33 -38.74
C VAL A 137 -7.25 -45.84 -40.04
N ASP A 138 -6.10 -45.17 -39.97
CA ASP A 138 -5.33 -44.69 -41.14
C ASP A 138 -4.87 -45.86 -42.02
N GLU A 139 -4.32 -46.92 -41.41
CA GLU A 139 -3.94 -48.14 -42.12
C GLU A 139 -5.15 -48.85 -42.76
N ALA A 140 -6.31 -48.84 -42.10
CA ALA A 140 -7.54 -49.38 -42.67
C ALA A 140 -8.02 -48.55 -43.89
N ASP A 141 -7.95 -47.22 -43.81
CA ASP A 141 -8.27 -46.32 -44.92
C ASP A 141 -7.31 -46.53 -46.11
N ASP A 142 -6.00 -46.62 -45.85
CA ASP A 142 -4.97 -46.89 -46.85
C ASP A 142 -5.19 -48.22 -47.60
N VAL A 143 -5.70 -49.26 -46.92
CA VAL A 143 -6.04 -50.53 -47.57
C VAL A 143 -7.19 -50.34 -48.57
N LEU A 144 -8.20 -49.52 -48.26
CA LEU A 144 -9.29 -49.23 -49.19
C LEU A 144 -8.77 -48.46 -50.42
N ASP A 145 -7.97 -47.41 -50.21
CA ASP A 145 -7.45 -46.57 -51.28
C ASP A 145 -6.45 -47.30 -52.18
N TYR A 146 -5.43 -47.94 -51.60
CA TYR A 146 -4.31 -48.50 -52.35
C TYR A 146 -4.49 -49.95 -52.74
N ALA A 147 -5.09 -50.80 -51.89
CA ALA A 147 -5.19 -52.22 -52.18
C ALA A 147 -6.44 -52.58 -52.98
N ILE A 148 -7.52 -51.81 -52.83
CA ILE A 148 -8.80 -52.04 -53.50
C ILE A 148 -8.98 -51.09 -54.69
N GLN A 149 -9.09 -49.77 -54.45
CA GLN A 149 -9.48 -48.83 -55.51
C GLN A 149 -8.43 -48.71 -56.63
N SER A 150 -7.14 -48.73 -56.30
CA SER A 150 -6.05 -48.55 -57.28
C SER A 150 -5.92 -49.68 -58.32
N LYS A 151 -6.54 -50.84 -58.06
CA LYS A 151 -6.43 -52.06 -58.89
C LYS A 151 -7.68 -52.37 -59.72
N TRP A 152 -8.73 -51.56 -59.60
CA TRP A 152 -9.96 -51.78 -60.36
C TRP A 152 -9.79 -51.57 -61.86
N SER A 153 -10.37 -52.48 -62.66
CA SER A 153 -10.45 -52.37 -64.11
C SER A 153 -11.72 -51.65 -64.54
N THR A 154 -11.64 -50.77 -65.54
CA THR A 154 -12.81 -50.09 -66.13
C THR A 154 -13.77 -51.04 -66.87
N GLU A 155 -13.42 -52.32 -67.00
CA GLU A 155 -14.23 -53.34 -67.67
C GLU A 155 -15.10 -54.18 -66.70
N ASP A 156 -15.01 -53.98 -65.38
CA ASP A 156 -15.84 -54.70 -64.40
C ASP A 156 -17.30 -54.18 -64.40
N SER A 157 -18.24 -55.05 -64.76
CA SER A 157 -19.68 -54.75 -64.78
C SER A 157 -20.29 -54.39 -63.41
N ASN A 158 -19.60 -54.72 -62.31
CA ASN A 158 -20.02 -54.42 -60.94
C ASN A 158 -19.26 -53.23 -60.31
N LEU A 159 -18.35 -52.58 -61.05
CA LEU A 159 -17.47 -51.53 -60.53
C LEU A 159 -18.23 -50.42 -59.81
N LEU A 160 -19.36 -49.95 -60.37
CA LEU A 160 -20.15 -48.87 -59.79
C LEU A 160 -20.83 -49.25 -58.46
N ALA A 161 -21.14 -50.54 -58.27
CA ALA A 161 -21.67 -51.04 -57.00
C ALA A 161 -20.55 -51.19 -55.95
N LYS A 162 -19.35 -51.62 -56.39
CA LYS A 162 -18.16 -51.71 -55.55
C LYS A 162 -17.66 -50.34 -55.09
N GLU A 163 -17.53 -49.37 -56.00
CA GLU A 163 -17.19 -47.98 -55.69
C GLU A 163 -18.14 -47.36 -54.67
N ARG A 164 -19.45 -47.59 -54.82
CA ARG A 164 -20.43 -47.06 -53.87
C ARG A 164 -20.25 -47.66 -52.48
N ALA A 165 -20.06 -48.98 -52.39
CA ALA A 165 -19.93 -49.67 -51.12
C ALA A 165 -18.63 -49.28 -50.39
N VAL A 166 -17.50 -49.15 -51.10
CA VAL A 166 -16.24 -48.67 -50.51
C VAL A 166 -16.38 -47.22 -50.02
N ARG A 167 -17.03 -46.36 -50.80
CA ARG A 167 -17.27 -44.96 -50.38
C ARG A 167 -18.16 -44.84 -49.13
N GLU A 168 -19.11 -45.74 -48.95
CA GLU A 168 -19.93 -45.79 -47.74
C GLU A 168 -19.06 -46.15 -46.51
N VAL A 169 -18.12 -47.09 -46.67
CA VAL A 169 -17.15 -47.45 -45.62
C VAL A 169 -16.23 -46.26 -45.27
N GLU A 170 -15.64 -45.58 -46.25
CA GLU A 170 -14.79 -44.39 -46.05
C GLU A 170 -15.51 -43.27 -45.29
N VAL A 171 -16.77 -43.00 -45.66
CA VAL A 171 -17.57 -41.96 -44.99
C VAL A 171 -17.78 -42.33 -43.52
N SER A 172 -18.10 -43.59 -43.21
CA SER A 172 -18.28 -44.04 -41.84
C SER A 172 -16.97 -44.06 -41.04
N ILE A 173 -15.83 -44.38 -41.67
CA ILE A 173 -14.50 -44.23 -41.06
C ILE A 173 -14.26 -42.75 -40.68
N TRP A 174 -14.52 -41.83 -41.60
CA TRP A 174 -14.37 -40.40 -41.35
C TRP A 174 -15.28 -39.89 -40.24
N GLU A 175 -16.54 -40.38 -40.18
CA GLU A 175 -17.46 -40.06 -39.09
C GLU A 175 -17.00 -40.62 -37.73
N ALA A 176 -16.40 -41.82 -37.70
CA ALA A 176 -15.81 -42.40 -36.50
C ALA A 176 -14.61 -41.58 -36.00
N ILE A 177 -13.71 -41.16 -36.91
CA ILE A 177 -12.59 -40.25 -36.60
C ILE A 177 -13.13 -38.94 -36.02
N HIS A 178 -14.14 -38.35 -36.68
CA HIS A 178 -14.68 -37.06 -36.27
C HIS A 178 -15.37 -37.15 -34.90
N ALA A 179 -16.11 -38.22 -34.64
CA ALA A 179 -16.68 -38.50 -33.33
C ALA A 179 -15.58 -38.58 -32.27
N ALA A 180 -14.53 -39.40 -32.50
CA ALA A 180 -13.37 -39.51 -31.61
C ALA A 180 -12.73 -38.17 -31.29
N GLN A 181 -12.46 -37.34 -32.31
CA GLN A 181 -11.86 -36.03 -32.14
C GLN A 181 -12.75 -35.06 -31.34
N GLN A 182 -14.07 -35.09 -31.55
CA GLN A 182 -15.00 -34.25 -30.79
C GLN A 182 -15.04 -34.62 -29.31
N TYR A 183 -15.01 -35.91 -28.97
CA TYR A 183 -15.04 -36.36 -27.58
C TYR A 183 -13.78 -36.09 -26.80
N LEU A 184 -12.63 -36.31 -27.45
CA LEU A 184 -11.33 -36.06 -26.87
C LEU A 184 -11.06 -34.55 -26.70
N GLY A 185 -12.04 -33.69 -27.03
CA GLY A 185 -11.94 -32.24 -26.87
C GLY A 185 -10.99 -31.59 -27.88
N LEU A 186 -10.55 -32.32 -28.92
CA LEU A 186 -9.57 -31.82 -29.89
C LEU A 186 -10.10 -30.62 -30.71
N ALA A 187 -11.42 -30.40 -30.75
CA ALA A 187 -12.06 -29.24 -31.37
C ALA A 187 -12.12 -27.98 -30.46
N GLU A 188 -12.05 -28.12 -29.13
CA GLU A 188 -11.98 -26.98 -28.18
C GLU A 188 -10.53 -26.47 -27.96
N ASN A 189 -9.53 -27.18 -28.52
CA ASN A 189 -8.09 -26.96 -28.37
C ASN A 189 -7.53 -25.60 -28.85
N ILE A 190 -8.34 -24.72 -29.44
CA ILE A 190 -7.85 -23.44 -29.98
C ILE A 190 -8.02 -22.27 -28.99
N LYS A 191 -8.77 -22.43 -27.88
CA LYS A 191 -9.16 -21.28 -27.02
C LYS A 191 -8.55 -21.19 -25.62
N ARG A 192 -7.93 -22.25 -25.09
CA ARG A 192 -7.44 -22.29 -23.69
C ARG A 192 -5.93 -22.07 -23.53
N GLY A 193 -5.27 -21.52 -24.54
CA GLY A 193 -3.88 -21.09 -24.42
C GLY A 193 -3.79 -19.81 -23.58
N GLU A 194 -3.03 -19.90 -22.49
CA GLU A 194 -2.52 -18.75 -21.71
C GLU A 194 -3.54 -18.00 -20.82
N GLN A 195 -3.92 -18.59 -19.68
CA GLN A 195 -4.25 -17.78 -18.51
C GLN A 195 -3.44 -18.25 -17.31
N LYS A 196 -2.61 -17.33 -16.81
CA LYS A 196 -1.90 -17.44 -15.53
C LYS A 196 -2.76 -16.69 -14.51
N TYR A 197 -3.31 -17.42 -13.55
CA TYR A 197 -4.30 -16.93 -12.60
C TYR A 197 -3.57 -16.40 -11.35
N ILE A 198 -3.76 -15.13 -10.96
CA ILE A 198 -3.16 -14.56 -9.73
C ILE A 198 -4.27 -14.06 -8.80
N GLY A 199 -4.41 -14.71 -7.64
CA GLY A 199 -4.96 -14.15 -6.41
C GLY A 199 -6.46 -13.80 -6.32
N LEU A 200 -7.23 -13.88 -7.42
CA LEU A 200 -8.67 -13.57 -7.46
C LEU A 200 -9.54 -14.65 -8.13
N GLU A 201 -8.95 -15.81 -8.45
CA GLU A 201 -9.54 -16.80 -9.36
C GLU A 201 -9.59 -18.23 -8.79
N VAL A 202 -9.47 -18.41 -7.47
CA VAL A 202 -9.76 -19.72 -6.84
C VAL A 202 -11.20 -20.15 -7.12
N ASP A 203 -12.17 -19.23 -7.01
CA ASP A 203 -13.58 -19.50 -7.35
C ASP A 203 -13.80 -19.78 -8.84
N ALA A 204 -13.01 -19.15 -9.72
CA ALA A 204 -13.09 -19.37 -11.16
C ALA A 204 -12.48 -20.73 -11.56
N ALA A 205 -11.36 -21.12 -10.93
CA ALA A 205 -10.76 -22.44 -11.06
C ALA A 205 -11.70 -23.54 -10.52
N LYS A 206 -12.27 -23.34 -9.32
CA LYS A 206 -13.35 -24.17 -8.73
C LYS A 206 -14.52 -24.36 -9.70
N ALA A 207 -15.04 -23.26 -10.25
CA ALA A 207 -16.17 -23.28 -11.17
C ALA A 207 -15.83 -23.97 -12.51
N ALA A 208 -14.62 -23.75 -13.04
CA ALA A 208 -14.16 -24.37 -14.28
C ALA A 208 -14.00 -25.89 -14.15
N ALA A 209 -13.39 -26.35 -13.04
CA ALA A 209 -13.25 -27.77 -12.74
C ALA A 209 -14.60 -28.46 -12.51
N LYS A 210 -15.55 -27.78 -11.83
CA LYS A 210 -16.90 -28.30 -11.64
C LYS A 210 -17.68 -28.40 -12.96
N ALA A 211 -17.50 -27.43 -13.86
CA ALA A 211 -18.16 -27.42 -15.17
C ALA A 211 -17.63 -28.51 -16.12
N SER A 212 -16.37 -28.92 -15.99
CA SER A 212 -15.77 -29.96 -16.83
C SER A 212 -16.30 -31.38 -16.55
N LEU A 213 -17.04 -31.57 -15.46
CA LEU A 213 -17.65 -32.86 -15.06
C LEU A 213 -18.95 -33.23 -15.80
N VAL A 214 -19.55 -32.33 -16.60
CA VAL A 214 -20.98 -32.40 -16.99
C VAL A 214 -21.26 -32.82 -18.46
N LYS A 215 -20.27 -33.04 -19.33
CA LYS A 215 -20.51 -33.25 -20.78
C LYS A 215 -20.69 -34.73 -21.20
N GLY A 216 -21.91 -35.08 -21.64
CA GLY A 216 -22.30 -35.91 -22.82
C GLY A 216 -21.89 -37.40 -22.94
N ASP A 217 -22.86 -38.26 -23.31
CA ASP A 217 -22.71 -39.73 -23.44
C ASP A 217 -22.16 -40.17 -24.82
N PHE A 218 -20.88 -39.90 -25.07
CA PHE A 218 -20.15 -40.17 -26.32
C PHE A 218 -20.03 -41.64 -26.73
N ASN A 219 -20.05 -42.55 -25.75
CA ASN A 219 -19.91 -43.98 -25.98
C ASN A 219 -20.94 -44.50 -27.02
N ILE A 220 -22.14 -43.90 -27.00
CA ILE A 220 -23.24 -44.24 -27.92
C ILE A 220 -22.91 -43.87 -29.37
N LEU A 221 -22.20 -42.75 -29.60
CA LEU A 221 -21.90 -42.26 -30.94
C LEU A 221 -20.79 -43.09 -31.59
N MET A 222 -19.74 -43.46 -30.85
CA MET A 222 -18.64 -44.29 -31.38
C MET A 222 -19.08 -45.72 -31.69
N GLU A 223 -19.80 -46.37 -30.78
CA GLU A 223 -20.26 -47.74 -31.00
C GLU A 223 -21.18 -47.81 -32.23
N LYS A 224 -22.04 -46.82 -32.43
CA LYS A 224 -22.85 -46.73 -33.65
C LYS A 224 -22.00 -46.63 -34.92
N GLN A 225 -20.95 -45.81 -34.92
CA GLN A 225 -20.09 -45.67 -36.10
C GLN A 225 -19.27 -46.93 -36.40
N PHE A 226 -18.86 -47.67 -35.36
CA PHE A 226 -18.26 -48.99 -35.53
C PHE A 226 -19.24 -50.00 -36.14
N GLU A 227 -20.49 -50.03 -35.68
CA GLU A 227 -21.55 -50.86 -36.25
C GLU A 227 -21.83 -50.49 -37.73
N ASP A 228 -21.87 -49.20 -38.06
CA ASP A 228 -22.13 -48.71 -39.42
C ASP A 228 -21.02 -49.20 -40.39
N VAL A 229 -19.73 -49.12 -40.01
CA VAL A 229 -18.63 -49.66 -40.84
C VAL A 229 -18.74 -51.17 -41.05
N GLU A 230 -19.05 -51.94 -40.01
CA GLU A 230 -19.24 -53.39 -40.12
C GLU A 230 -20.44 -53.76 -41.03
N GLU A 231 -21.53 -52.98 -40.97
CA GLU A 231 -22.69 -53.15 -41.85
C GLU A 231 -22.33 -52.89 -43.33
N PHE A 232 -21.63 -51.79 -43.61
CA PHE A 232 -21.22 -51.44 -44.97
C PHE A 232 -20.19 -52.42 -45.54
N LEU A 233 -19.25 -52.89 -44.72
CA LEU A 233 -18.29 -53.92 -45.12
C LEU A 233 -19.00 -55.24 -45.47
N THR A 234 -20.04 -55.61 -44.71
CA THR A 234 -20.85 -56.79 -45.02
C THR A 234 -21.56 -56.67 -46.37
N LYS A 235 -22.05 -55.47 -46.72
CA LYS A 235 -22.64 -55.21 -48.05
C LYS A 235 -21.61 -55.37 -49.16
N TYR A 236 -20.38 -54.88 -48.95
CA TYR A 236 -19.28 -55.03 -49.90
C TYR A 236 -18.89 -56.50 -50.14
N LYS A 237 -18.80 -57.30 -49.06
CA LYS A 237 -18.50 -58.74 -49.11
C LYS A 237 -19.51 -59.58 -49.89
N ASN A 238 -20.75 -59.10 -50.03
CA ASN A 238 -21.81 -59.79 -50.78
C ASN A 238 -21.74 -59.54 -52.31
N LEU A 239 -20.83 -58.68 -52.77
CA LEU A 239 -20.58 -58.46 -54.19
C LEU A 239 -19.64 -59.54 -54.76
N PRO A 240 -19.59 -59.73 -56.09
CA PRO A 240 -18.59 -60.60 -56.71
C PRO A 240 -17.18 -60.00 -56.57
N LEU A 241 -16.32 -60.64 -55.79
CA LEU A 241 -14.97 -60.14 -55.46
C LEU A 241 -13.87 -60.96 -56.16
N GLU A 242 -12.80 -60.28 -56.57
CA GLU A 242 -11.55 -60.88 -57.04
C GLU A 242 -10.64 -61.31 -55.88
N ASP A 243 -9.63 -62.16 -56.15
CA ASP A 243 -8.72 -62.69 -55.11
C ASP A 243 -7.97 -61.57 -54.36
N PHE A 244 -7.62 -60.48 -55.06
CA PHE A 244 -6.95 -59.34 -54.44
C PHE A 244 -7.90 -58.55 -53.52
N GLU A 245 -9.19 -58.42 -53.88
CA GLU A 245 -10.20 -57.75 -53.06
C GLU A 245 -10.48 -58.56 -51.79
N ASN A 246 -10.56 -59.88 -51.89
CA ASN A 246 -10.70 -60.76 -50.72
C ASN A 246 -9.50 -60.65 -49.76
N SER A 247 -8.28 -60.54 -50.31
CA SER A 247 -7.06 -60.37 -49.51
C SER A 247 -7.03 -59.01 -48.81
N ALA A 248 -7.39 -57.94 -49.52
CA ALA A 248 -7.43 -56.58 -48.98
C ALA A 248 -8.53 -56.40 -47.93
N ILE A 249 -9.69 -57.02 -48.11
CA ILE A 249 -10.75 -56.99 -47.08
C ILE A 249 -10.28 -57.67 -45.78
N GLN A 250 -9.55 -58.79 -45.88
CA GLN A 250 -9.02 -59.45 -44.68
C GLN A 250 -8.02 -58.56 -43.93
N GLU A 251 -7.14 -57.89 -44.68
CA GLU A 251 -6.17 -56.94 -44.14
C GLU A 251 -6.87 -55.72 -43.50
N PHE A 252 -7.89 -55.17 -44.16
CA PHE A 252 -8.76 -54.12 -43.64
C PHE A 252 -9.41 -54.54 -42.31
N GLU A 253 -9.98 -55.75 -42.23
CA GLU A 253 -10.64 -56.23 -41.02
C GLU A 253 -9.67 -56.39 -39.85
N ASP A 254 -8.44 -56.84 -40.10
CA ASP A 254 -7.43 -56.99 -39.06
C ASP A 254 -7.05 -55.62 -38.47
N PHE A 255 -6.91 -54.58 -39.30
CA PHE A 255 -6.68 -53.20 -38.83
C PHE A 255 -7.92 -52.61 -38.16
N TRP A 256 -9.12 -52.82 -38.74
CA TRP A 256 -10.37 -52.28 -38.21
C TRP A 256 -10.73 -52.86 -36.84
N GLN A 257 -10.53 -54.16 -36.61
CA GLN A 257 -10.74 -54.77 -35.29
C GLN A 257 -9.75 -54.26 -34.25
N GLN A 258 -8.50 -53.98 -34.64
CA GLN A 258 -7.52 -53.32 -33.77
C GLN A 258 -7.93 -51.87 -33.45
N ALA A 259 -8.48 -51.14 -34.43
CA ALA A 259 -9.05 -49.80 -34.23
C ALA A 259 -10.23 -49.85 -33.24
N ILE A 260 -11.21 -50.74 -33.41
CA ILE A 260 -12.34 -50.88 -32.47
C ILE A 260 -11.83 -51.17 -31.04
N ALA A 261 -10.88 -52.09 -30.88
CA ALA A 261 -10.31 -52.42 -29.59
C ALA A 261 -9.63 -51.21 -28.92
N ALA A 262 -8.81 -50.48 -29.67
CA ALA A 262 -8.15 -49.26 -29.18
C ALA A 262 -9.17 -48.14 -28.86
N GLY A 263 -10.21 -47.96 -29.68
CA GLY A 263 -11.26 -46.97 -29.45
C GLY A 263 -12.06 -47.24 -28.17
N ARG A 264 -12.42 -48.51 -27.91
CA ARG A 264 -13.08 -48.91 -26.65
C ARG A 264 -12.16 -48.72 -25.43
N GLU A 265 -10.87 -49.00 -25.59
CA GLU A 265 -9.86 -48.75 -24.55
C GLU A 265 -9.78 -47.25 -24.21
N VAL A 266 -9.74 -46.37 -25.21
CA VAL A 266 -9.76 -44.90 -25.03
C VAL A 266 -10.98 -44.45 -24.21
N VAL A 267 -12.18 -44.93 -24.54
CA VAL A 267 -13.42 -44.57 -23.82
C VAL A 267 -13.35 -45.04 -22.36
N SER A 268 -12.89 -46.27 -22.13
CA SER A 268 -12.75 -46.84 -20.79
C SER A 268 -11.75 -46.06 -19.93
N LEU A 269 -10.57 -45.76 -20.48
CA LEU A 269 -9.51 -45.04 -19.78
C LEU A 269 -9.92 -43.59 -19.49
N ASN A 270 -10.58 -42.92 -20.44
CA ASN A 270 -11.09 -41.56 -20.23
C ASN A 270 -12.11 -41.51 -19.07
N LYS A 271 -13.01 -42.48 -19.01
CA LYS A 271 -13.98 -42.59 -17.91
C LYS A 271 -13.28 -42.78 -16.56
N GLN A 272 -12.31 -43.69 -16.48
CA GLN A 272 -11.53 -43.90 -15.26
C GLN A 272 -10.74 -42.66 -14.86
N ALA A 273 -10.11 -41.96 -15.82
CA ALA A 273 -9.41 -40.71 -15.57
C ALA A 273 -10.36 -39.62 -15.04
N GLN A 274 -11.57 -39.52 -15.58
CA GLN A 274 -12.60 -38.60 -15.09
C GLN A 274 -13.07 -38.94 -13.67
N GLU A 275 -13.25 -40.22 -13.34
CA GLU A 275 -13.58 -40.67 -11.98
C GLU A 275 -12.46 -40.36 -10.97
N GLN A 276 -11.20 -40.54 -11.39
CA GLN A 276 -10.04 -40.15 -10.57
C GLN A 276 -9.94 -38.62 -10.42
N PHE A 277 -10.24 -37.85 -11.46
CA PHE A 277 -10.30 -36.38 -11.37
C PHE A 277 -11.40 -35.92 -10.40
N HIS A 278 -12.57 -36.57 -10.41
CA HIS A 278 -13.63 -36.28 -9.44
C HIS A 278 -13.18 -36.56 -8.00
N THR A 279 -12.48 -37.69 -7.80
CA THR A 279 -11.92 -38.04 -6.50
C THR A 279 -10.88 -37.01 -6.05
N LEU A 280 -9.95 -36.63 -6.94
CA LEU A 280 -8.96 -35.58 -6.70
C LEU A 280 -9.64 -34.28 -6.26
N TYR A 281 -10.63 -33.82 -7.03
CA TYR A 281 -11.38 -32.60 -6.73
C TYR A 281 -12.03 -32.67 -5.35
N GLU A 282 -12.72 -33.77 -5.02
CA GLU A 282 -13.39 -33.94 -3.72
C GLU A 282 -12.40 -33.89 -2.54
N LYS A 283 -11.20 -34.49 -2.70
CA LYS A 283 -10.18 -34.49 -1.65
C LYS A 283 -9.55 -33.12 -1.45
N VAL A 284 -9.29 -32.42 -2.54
CA VAL A 284 -8.80 -31.04 -2.50
C VAL A 284 -9.84 -30.09 -1.91
N ASP A 285 -11.11 -30.18 -2.30
CA ASP A 285 -12.20 -29.36 -1.76
C ASP A 285 -12.32 -29.52 -0.23
N LYS A 286 -12.16 -30.75 0.27
CA LYS A 286 -12.09 -31.02 1.72
C LYS A 286 -10.82 -30.50 2.38
N ALA A 287 -9.68 -30.56 1.69
CA ALA A 287 -8.42 -30.03 2.21
C ALA A 287 -8.48 -28.50 2.31
N ASP A 288 -9.07 -27.85 1.30
CA ASP A 288 -9.37 -26.42 1.22
C ASP A 288 -10.30 -25.99 2.38
N ASP A 289 -11.35 -26.76 2.66
CA ASP A 289 -12.19 -26.53 3.84
C ASP A 289 -11.40 -26.56 5.16
N VAL A 290 -10.37 -27.41 5.29
CA VAL A 290 -9.51 -27.44 6.48
C VAL A 290 -8.60 -26.20 6.53
N LEU A 291 -8.06 -25.77 5.39
CA LEU A 291 -7.27 -24.54 5.31
C LEU A 291 -8.11 -23.33 5.72
N ASP A 292 -9.28 -23.14 5.10
CA ASP A 292 -10.12 -21.96 5.28
C ASP A 292 -10.86 -21.95 6.62
N LEU A 293 -11.57 -23.03 6.95
CA LEU A 293 -12.51 -23.03 8.07
C LEU A 293 -11.84 -23.35 9.41
N LYS A 294 -10.60 -23.88 9.40
CA LYS A 294 -9.89 -24.27 10.61
C LYS A 294 -8.57 -23.54 10.74
N MET A 295 -7.65 -23.73 9.79
CA MET A 295 -6.28 -23.20 9.92
C MET A 295 -6.28 -21.67 9.83
N GLN A 296 -6.90 -21.07 8.82
CA GLN A 296 -6.95 -19.62 8.64
C GLN A 296 -7.74 -18.93 9.76
N VAL A 297 -8.86 -19.52 10.20
CA VAL A 297 -9.62 -19.05 11.38
C VAL A 297 -8.75 -19.08 12.63
N PHE A 298 -7.97 -20.13 12.85
CA PHE A 298 -7.07 -20.24 14.00
C PHE A 298 -6.00 -19.14 13.99
N ILE A 299 -5.41 -18.82 12.82
CA ILE A 299 -4.49 -17.69 12.68
C ILE A 299 -5.18 -16.37 13.06
N GLN A 300 -6.41 -16.14 12.57
CA GLN A 300 -7.17 -14.94 12.88
C GLN A 300 -7.48 -14.81 14.38
N GLU A 301 -7.92 -15.90 15.03
CA GLU A 301 -8.19 -15.92 16.47
C GLU A 301 -6.92 -15.62 17.29
N ARG A 302 -5.77 -16.15 16.86
CA ARG A 302 -4.46 -15.86 17.46
C ARG A 302 -4.12 -14.38 17.36
N ILE A 303 -4.20 -13.80 16.16
CA ILE A 303 -3.94 -12.38 15.90
C ILE A 303 -4.88 -11.51 16.74
N GLU A 304 -6.16 -11.85 16.81
CA GLU A 304 -7.14 -11.08 17.58
C GLU A 304 -6.84 -11.14 19.09
N LYS A 305 -6.53 -12.32 19.62
CA LYS A 305 -6.16 -12.50 21.03
C LYS A 305 -4.90 -11.71 21.38
N ASP A 306 -3.90 -11.73 20.52
CA ASP A 306 -2.65 -11.01 20.73
C ASP A 306 -2.84 -9.49 20.59
N HIS A 307 -3.72 -9.05 19.69
CA HIS A 307 -4.14 -7.65 19.59
C HIS A 307 -4.86 -7.16 20.86
N VAL A 308 -5.82 -7.94 21.38
CA VAL A 308 -6.55 -7.62 22.62
C VAL A 308 -5.60 -7.55 23.82
N ASN A 309 -4.65 -8.48 23.93
CA ASN A 309 -3.62 -8.48 24.97
C ASN A 309 -2.74 -7.23 24.87
N ALA A 310 -2.29 -6.87 23.66
CA ALA A 310 -1.50 -5.67 23.44
C ALA A 310 -2.24 -4.38 23.85
N GLU A 311 -3.52 -4.25 23.50
CA GLU A 311 -4.35 -3.10 23.90
C GLU A 311 -4.63 -3.07 25.42
N HIS A 312 -4.85 -4.22 26.05
CA HIS A 312 -4.98 -4.30 27.52
C HIS A 312 -3.71 -3.83 28.22
N ILE A 313 -2.56 -4.34 27.78
CA ILE A 313 -1.27 -3.97 28.38
C ILE A 313 -1.01 -2.47 28.17
N LYS A 314 -1.24 -1.94 26.96
CA LYS A 314 -1.13 -0.51 26.66
C LYS A 314 -2.02 0.35 27.55
N THR A 315 -3.26 -0.07 27.78
CA THR A 315 -4.20 0.61 28.69
C THR A 315 -3.70 0.62 30.12
N VAL A 316 -3.20 -0.50 30.64
CA VAL A 316 -2.61 -0.60 31.99
C VAL A 316 -1.40 0.33 32.13
N VAL A 317 -0.53 0.39 31.13
CA VAL A 317 0.65 1.28 31.12
C VAL A 317 0.23 2.76 31.15
N ILE A 318 -0.79 3.14 30.39
CA ILE A 318 -1.35 4.50 30.41
C ILE A 318 -1.90 4.84 31.80
N ILE A 319 -2.66 3.93 32.42
CA ILE A 319 -3.24 4.14 33.77
C ILE A 319 -2.12 4.31 34.81
N ILE A 320 -1.10 3.44 34.80
CA ILE A 320 0.06 3.56 35.71
C ILE A 320 0.80 4.87 35.47
N SER A 321 0.94 5.29 34.21
CA SER A 321 1.58 6.54 33.82
C SER A 321 0.83 7.76 34.38
N ILE A 322 -0.50 7.77 34.24
CA ILE A 322 -1.38 8.84 34.76
C ILE A 322 -1.35 8.86 36.29
N LEU A 323 -1.48 7.71 36.95
CA LEU A 323 -1.45 7.61 38.41
C LEU A 323 -0.12 8.10 38.97
N GLY A 324 1.00 7.72 38.36
CA GLY A 324 2.31 8.20 38.79
C GLY A 324 2.49 9.70 38.55
N PHE A 325 1.98 10.24 37.44
CA PHE A 325 1.97 11.69 37.21
C PHE A 325 1.14 12.43 38.27
N LEU A 326 -0.06 11.94 38.60
CA LEU A 326 -0.90 12.53 39.64
C LEU A 326 -0.26 12.47 41.02
N CYS A 327 0.39 11.35 41.37
CA CYS A 327 1.15 11.22 42.61
C CYS A 327 2.35 12.18 42.66
N ALA A 328 3.10 12.34 41.56
CA ALA A 328 4.19 13.30 41.46
C ALA A 328 3.68 14.75 41.59
N LEU A 329 2.56 15.07 40.96
CA LEU A 329 1.91 16.37 41.07
C LEU A 329 1.44 16.66 42.50
N ALA A 330 0.76 15.70 43.14
CA ALA A 330 0.26 15.84 44.51
C ALA A 330 1.40 16.02 45.52
N THR A 331 2.46 15.22 45.41
CA THR A 331 3.65 15.36 46.27
C THR A 331 4.37 16.70 46.04
N GLY A 332 4.51 17.14 44.78
CA GLY A 332 5.04 18.45 44.44
C GLY A 332 4.23 19.61 45.04
N LEU A 333 2.90 19.55 44.95
CA LEU A 333 1.99 20.54 45.55
C LEU A 333 2.07 20.54 47.07
N LEU A 334 2.16 19.39 47.72
CA LEU A 334 2.30 19.28 49.18
C LEU A 334 3.64 19.86 49.66
N ILE A 335 4.74 19.53 49.00
CA ILE A 335 6.07 20.07 49.33
C ILE A 335 6.08 21.58 49.14
N THR A 336 5.55 22.08 48.01
CA THR A 336 5.44 23.51 47.73
C THR A 336 4.63 24.21 48.81
N ARG A 337 3.44 23.70 49.15
CA ARG A 337 2.58 24.30 50.18
C ARG A 337 3.24 24.31 51.56
N PHE A 338 3.97 23.26 51.92
CA PHE A 338 4.67 23.17 53.20
C PHE A 338 5.82 24.19 53.30
N ILE A 339 6.62 24.31 52.24
CA ILE A 339 7.76 25.23 52.16
C ILE A 339 7.26 26.68 52.09
N THR A 340 6.38 27.00 51.13
CA THR A 340 5.88 28.36 50.92
C THR A 340 5.15 28.91 52.13
N ARG A 341 4.32 28.10 52.81
CA ARG A 341 3.62 28.56 54.03
C ARG A 341 4.59 28.89 55.16
N SER A 342 5.64 28.09 55.34
CA SER A 342 6.63 28.29 56.38
C SER A 342 7.52 29.50 56.09
N ILE A 343 7.94 29.69 54.83
CA ILE A 343 8.67 30.88 54.38
C ILE A 343 7.81 32.14 54.49
N SER A 344 6.53 32.07 54.11
CA SER A 344 5.60 33.21 54.20
C SER A 344 5.39 33.65 55.65
N LYS A 345 5.22 32.73 56.60
CA LYS A 345 5.17 33.06 58.04
C LYS A 345 6.45 33.75 58.50
N LEU A 346 7.61 33.24 58.08
CA LEU A 346 8.91 33.82 58.44
C LEU A 346 9.09 35.21 57.83
N SER A 347 8.66 35.40 56.58
CA SER A 347 8.67 36.69 55.88
C SER A 347 7.75 37.71 56.54
N SER A 348 6.50 37.33 56.90
CA SER A 348 5.58 38.21 57.61
C SER A 348 6.09 38.61 58.99
N ALA A 349 6.68 37.68 59.74
CA ALA A 349 7.29 37.98 61.03
C ALA A 349 8.53 38.90 60.89
N THR A 350 9.31 38.72 59.82
CA THR A 350 10.43 39.62 59.49
C THR A 350 9.95 41.02 59.12
N ASP A 351 8.83 41.14 58.40
CA ASP A 351 8.19 42.42 58.08
C ASP A 351 7.67 43.13 59.34
N GLU A 352 7.03 42.40 60.26
CA GLU A 352 6.64 42.94 61.57
C GLU A 352 7.83 43.43 62.39
N LEU A 353 8.92 42.65 62.40
CA LEU A 353 10.17 43.04 63.04
C LEU A 353 10.77 44.30 62.41
N SER A 354 10.74 44.43 61.08
CA SER A 354 11.22 45.62 60.36
C SER A 354 10.42 46.88 60.68
N LYS A 355 9.17 46.73 61.12
CA LYS A 355 8.28 47.80 61.57
C LYS A 355 8.48 48.14 63.06
N GLY A 356 9.49 47.58 63.71
CA GLY A 356 9.86 47.87 65.10
C GLY A 356 9.11 47.05 66.15
N LYS A 357 8.31 46.06 65.75
CA LYS A 357 7.65 45.15 66.71
C LYS A 357 8.60 44.03 67.12
N LEU A 358 9.35 44.27 68.19
CA LEU A 358 10.34 43.32 68.72
C LEU A 358 9.72 42.15 69.51
N ASP A 359 8.40 42.15 69.73
CA ASP A 359 7.69 41.08 70.45
C ASP A 359 7.24 39.91 69.56
N THR A 360 7.43 40.00 68.24
CA THR A 360 7.00 38.97 67.29
C THR A 360 7.84 37.70 67.43
N GLN A 361 7.22 36.61 67.88
CA GLN A 361 7.83 35.27 67.92
C GLN A 361 7.28 34.38 66.81
N ILE A 362 8.16 33.58 66.22
CA ILE A 362 7.80 32.61 65.19
C ILE A 362 7.71 31.23 65.81
N GLU A 363 6.50 30.65 65.82
CA GLU A 363 6.29 29.24 66.13
C GLU A 363 6.24 28.41 64.84
N ILE A 364 7.40 27.92 64.42
CA ILE A 364 7.52 26.93 63.35
C ILE A 364 8.04 25.62 63.97
N THR A 365 7.17 24.61 64.03
CA THR A 365 7.49 23.25 64.52
C THR A 365 8.11 22.36 63.44
N SER A 366 8.91 22.95 62.54
CA SER A 366 9.56 22.20 61.46
C SER A 366 10.92 21.68 61.92
N ASN A 367 11.19 20.40 61.74
CA ASN A 367 12.48 19.78 62.10
C ASN A 367 13.44 19.73 60.88
N ASP A 368 13.59 20.88 60.23
CA ASP A 368 14.44 21.11 59.05
C ASP A 368 15.05 22.53 59.07
N GLU A 369 15.72 22.94 57.99
CA GLU A 369 16.44 24.20 57.92
C GLU A 369 15.54 25.42 58.12
N ILE A 370 14.23 25.32 57.84
CA ILE A 370 13.30 26.42 58.10
C ILE A 370 13.02 26.54 59.61
N GLY A 371 12.98 25.42 60.35
CA GLY A 371 12.91 25.45 61.81
C GLY A 371 14.16 26.06 62.44
N ASP A 372 15.34 25.65 61.99
CA ASP A 372 16.61 26.24 62.46
C ASP A 372 16.70 27.75 62.15
N LEU A 373 16.16 28.18 61.00
CA LEU A 373 16.07 29.59 60.65
C LEU A 373 15.08 30.35 61.55
N ALA A 374 13.94 29.74 61.90
CA ALA A 374 12.97 30.32 62.82
C ALA A 374 13.55 30.48 64.24
N ASP A 375 14.31 29.49 64.71
CA ASP A 375 14.99 29.55 66.01
C ASP A 375 16.07 30.65 66.03
N LYS A 376 16.85 30.76 64.95
CA LYS A 376 17.84 31.84 64.78
C LYS A 376 17.19 33.21 64.68
N PHE A 377 16.05 33.32 63.99
CA PHE A 377 15.25 34.54 63.94
C PHE A 377 14.81 34.95 65.35
N ASN A 378 14.20 34.04 66.12
CA ASN A 378 13.75 34.32 67.49
C ASN A 378 14.92 34.78 68.40
N LYS A 379 16.11 34.19 68.24
CA LYS A 379 17.33 34.63 68.95
C LYS A 379 17.78 36.04 68.53
N MET A 380 17.75 36.36 67.23
CA MET A 380 18.07 37.69 66.71
C MET A 380 17.07 38.74 67.23
N THR A 381 15.77 38.46 67.24
CA THR A 381 14.75 39.36 67.80
C THR A 381 15.03 39.66 69.27
N THR A 382 15.42 38.64 70.03
CA THR A 382 15.82 38.78 71.44
C THR A 382 17.10 39.62 71.60
N GLY A 383 18.09 39.45 70.72
CA GLY A 383 19.32 40.25 70.72
C GLY A 383 19.13 41.69 70.24
N LEU A 384 18.24 41.94 69.27
CA LEU A 384 17.84 43.29 68.83
C LEU A 384 17.16 44.03 69.98
N ARG A 385 16.33 43.37 70.79
CA ARG A 385 15.76 43.95 72.02
C ARG A 385 16.83 44.40 73.03
N GLU A 386 17.99 43.73 73.09
CA GLU A 386 19.13 44.14 73.93
C GLU A 386 19.97 45.28 73.34
N VAL A 387 20.06 45.37 72.01
CA VAL A 387 20.90 46.34 71.30
C VAL A 387 20.17 47.66 70.97
N THR A 388 18.84 47.72 71.09
CA THR A 388 18.03 48.92 70.76
C THR A 388 17.91 49.91 71.94
N ALA A 389 18.97 50.08 72.72
CA ALA A 389 19.20 51.26 73.57
C ALA A 389 20.50 51.92 73.11
N SER A 390 20.38 53.05 72.42
CA SER A 390 21.45 53.81 71.76
C SER A 390 21.79 53.33 70.34
N ARG A 391 21.08 53.88 69.35
CA ARG A 391 21.63 54.89 68.42
C ARG A 391 20.63 55.16 67.30
N ASP A 392 19.53 55.82 67.65
CA ASP A 392 18.67 56.51 66.71
C ASP A 392 19.28 57.88 66.43
N GLU A 393 19.77 58.08 65.20
CA GLU A 393 19.47 59.30 64.40
C GLU A 393 20.27 59.40 63.10
N LEU A 394 21.34 58.62 62.87
CA LEU A 394 22.20 58.89 61.70
C LEU A 394 21.92 58.09 60.41
N ASN A 395 21.04 57.08 60.43
CA ASN A 395 20.85 56.18 59.28
C ASN A 395 19.57 56.41 58.46
N LYS A 396 18.74 57.39 58.83
CA LYS A 396 17.43 57.60 58.20
C LYS A 396 17.51 58.27 56.82
N GLU A 397 18.64 58.88 56.45
CA GLU A 397 18.73 59.63 55.19
C GLU A 397 19.33 58.83 54.01
N ILE A 398 20.04 57.72 54.25
CA ILE A 398 20.69 56.92 53.18
C ILE A 398 19.77 55.82 52.60
N ASN A 399 18.76 55.37 53.34
CA ASN A 399 17.98 54.17 52.98
C ASN A 399 16.84 54.41 51.98
N GLU A 400 16.33 55.64 51.84
CA GLU A 400 15.23 55.94 50.92
C GLU A 400 15.69 56.05 49.45
N ARG A 401 16.92 56.49 49.18
CA ARG A 401 17.46 56.54 47.80
C ARG A 401 17.78 55.16 47.21
N LYS A 402 18.22 54.19 48.01
CA LYS A 402 18.60 52.85 47.52
C LYS A 402 17.40 51.96 47.16
N LYS A 403 16.24 52.18 47.79
CA LYS A 403 15.07 51.30 47.62
C LYS A 403 14.38 51.47 46.27
N VAL A 404 14.36 52.70 45.75
CA VAL A 404 13.84 53.02 44.41
C VAL A 404 14.81 52.59 43.31
N GLU A 405 16.13 52.70 43.55
CA GLU A 405 17.16 52.25 42.60
C GLU A 405 17.15 50.71 42.44
N GLN A 406 16.92 49.98 43.52
CA GLN A 406 16.86 48.51 43.49
C GLN A 406 15.60 47.97 42.79
N GLU A 407 14.43 48.58 43.01
CA GLU A 407 13.19 48.24 42.29
C GLU A 407 13.28 48.52 40.79
N LEU A 408 13.98 49.60 40.40
CA LEU A 408 14.23 49.91 39.01
C LEU A 408 15.17 48.89 38.35
N ILE A 409 16.24 48.48 39.05
CA ILE A 409 17.18 47.44 38.57
C ILE A 409 16.49 46.08 38.42
N GLU A 410 15.62 45.69 39.36
CA GLU A 410 14.89 44.42 39.30
C GLU A 410 13.83 44.41 38.18
N THR A 411 13.12 45.53 37.99
CA THR A 411 12.17 45.68 36.88
C THR A 411 12.87 45.65 35.52
N GLN A 412 14.02 46.33 35.39
CA GLN A 412 14.84 46.32 34.17
C GLN A 412 15.40 44.93 33.86
N LYS A 413 15.91 44.20 34.89
CA LYS A 413 16.38 42.82 34.72
C LYS A 413 15.25 41.88 34.27
N LYS A 414 14.05 42.04 34.84
CA LYS A 414 12.88 41.22 34.50
C LYS A 414 12.42 41.45 33.07
N ASN A 415 12.30 42.70 32.63
CA ASN A 415 11.92 43.04 31.25
C ASN A 415 12.94 42.51 30.24
N ARG A 416 14.24 42.67 30.51
CA ARG A 416 15.30 42.14 29.65
C ARG A 416 15.22 40.61 29.51
N THR A 417 14.95 39.91 30.62
CA THR A 417 14.82 38.44 30.63
C THR A 417 13.63 37.95 29.79
N TRP A 418 12.52 38.70 29.74
CA TRP A 418 11.36 38.35 28.90
C TRP A 418 11.67 38.45 27.41
N PHE A 419 12.38 39.50 26.99
CA PHE A 419 12.79 39.66 25.59
C PHE A 419 13.89 38.66 25.18
N ASP A 420 14.83 38.34 26.07
CA ASP A 420 15.91 37.39 25.79
C ASP A 420 15.41 35.94 25.65
N ASN A 421 14.31 35.57 26.32
CA ASN A 421 13.74 34.21 26.24
C ASN A 421 12.51 34.09 25.30
N SER A 422 12.11 35.19 24.65
CA SER A 422 11.03 35.13 23.67
C SER A 422 11.50 34.37 22.42
N PRO A 423 10.76 33.36 21.93
CA PRO A 423 11.12 32.62 20.71
C PRO A 423 10.89 33.42 19.42
N VAL A 424 10.46 34.67 19.53
CA VAL A 424 10.10 35.52 18.39
C VAL A 424 11.22 36.53 18.11
N CYS A 425 11.64 36.57 16.85
CA CYS A 425 12.69 37.46 16.37
C CYS A 425 12.18 38.91 16.35
N THR A 426 12.65 39.72 17.30
CA THR A 426 12.15 41.10 17.51
C THR A 426 13.28 42.07 17.27
N LYS A 427 13.02 43.14 16.50
CA LYS A 427 13.96 44.24 16.28
C LYS A 427 13.29 45.56 16.62
N VAL A 428 14.04 46.48 17.21
CA VAL A 428 13.60 47.87 17.40
C VAL A 428 14.52 48.75 16.57
N LEU A 429 13.93 49.63 15.76
CA LEU A 429 14.60 50.56 14.87
C LEU A 429 14.25 51.99 15.30
N ASP A 430 15.18 52.93 15.10
CA ASP A 430 14.83 54.36 15.13
C ASP A 430 14.14 54.81 13.83
N LEU A 431 13.78 56.09 13.78
CA LEU A 431 13.13 56.70 12.61
C LEU A 431 14.06 56.79 11.38
N ASP A 432 15.36 56.61 11.55
CA ASP A 432 16.34 56.51 10.45
C ASP A 432 16.63 55.04 10.10
N PHE A 433 15.79 54.13 10.60
CA PHE A 433 15.85 52.67 10.42
C PHE A 433 17.11 52.00 10.97
N ASN A 434 17.84 52.68 11.85
CA ASN A 434 19.01 52.08 12.48
C ASN A 434 18.60 51.12 13.59
N LEU A 435 19.24 49.95 13.64
CA LEU A 435 18.95 48.95 14.67
C LEU A 435 19.33 49.46 16.07
N LYS A 436 18.37 49.46 17.00
CA LYS A 436 18.57 49.75 18.43
C LYS A 436 18.61 48.52 19.30
N PHE A 437 17.87 47.49 18.93
CA PHE A 437 17.77 46.26 19.70
C PHE A 437 17.39 45.09 18.79
N MET A 438 17.93 43.90 19.09
CA MET A 438 17.47 42.64 18.51
C MET A 438 17.38 41.57 19.61
N SER A 439 16.29 40.79 19.61
CA SER A 439 16.13 39.68 20.56
C SER A 439 17.07 38.51 20.26
N ALA A 440 17.39 37.71 21.28
CA ALA A 440 18.25 36.53 21.13
C ALA A 440 17.73 35.54 20.06
N ALA A 441 16.41 35.39 19.93
CA ALA A 441 15.82 34.58 18.86
C ALA A 441 16.19 35.07 17.46
N GLY A 442 16.29 36.38 17.24
CA GLY A 442 16.72 36.94 15.97
C GLY A 442 18.21 36.78 15.69
N ILE A 443 19.03 36.98 16.71
CA ILE A 443 20.49 36.76 16.67
C ILE A 443 20.79 35.31 16.27
N ASN A 444 20.15 34.36 16.96
CA ASN A 444 20.33 32.93 16.71
C ASN A 444 19.79 32.51 15.34
N ALA A 445 18.60 33.00 14.95
CA ALA A 445 17.99 32.62 13.67
C ALA A 445 18.78 33.15 12.45
N LEU A 446 19.37 34.34 12.56
CA LEU A 446 20.21 34.94 11.51
C LEU A 446 21.69 34.55 11.64
N LYS A 447 22.04 33.74 12.65
CA LYS A 447 23.41 33.30 12.99
C LYS A 447 24.41 34.45 13.15
N ILE A 448 23.97 35.53 13.79
CA ILE A 448 24.82 36.70 14.03
C ILE A 448 25.69 36.45 15.26
N ASP A 449 27.01 36.33 15.08
CA ASP A 449 27.95 36.08 16.19
C ASP A 449 27.99 37.21 17.23
N ASP A 450 27.94 38.46 16.77
CA ASP A 450 27.97 39.65 17.63
C ASP A 450 27.07 40.74 17.05
N VAL A 451 25.85 40.83 17.58
CA VAL A 451 24.85 41.81 17.14
C VAL A 451 25.24 43.24 17.48
N THR A 452 26.16 43.47 18.42
CA THR A 452 26.50 44.82 18.88
C THR A 452 27.15 45.66 17.79
N LYS A 453 27.79 45.00 16.81
CA LYS A 453 28.37 45.63 15.61
C LYS A 453 27.33 46.21 14.67
N TYR A 454 26.09 45.74 14.75
CA TYR A 454 24.99 46.18 13.91
C TYR A 454 24.11 47.25 14.58
N TYR A 455 24.31 47.52 15.87
CA TYR A 455 23.60 48.60 16.54
C TYR A 455 24.02 49.96 16.00
N GLY A 456 23.03 50.79 15.65
CA GLY A 456 23.26 52.08 15.00
C GLY A 456 23.51 52.00 13.49
N THR A 457 23.45 50.80 12.89
CA THR A 457 23.53 50.62 11.43
C THR A 457 22.13 50.47 10.81
N PRO A 458 21.91 50.91 9.55
CA PRO A 458 20.62 50.78 8.89
C PRO A 458 20.18 49.32 8.74
N TYR A 459 18.91 49.04 9.04
CA TYR A 459 18.22 47.79 8.71
C TYR A 459 17.29 48.03 7.51
N PRO A 460 17.27 47.14 6.50
CA PRO A 460 17.89 45.81 6.44
C PRO A 460 19.41 45.82 6.19
N PHE A 461 20.10 44.78 6.65
CA PHE A 461 21.56 44.59 6.48
C PHE A 461 21.97 44.18 5.06
N ASP A 462 23.26 44.42 4.75
CA ASP A 462 23.84 44.19 3.42
C ASP A 462 23.80 42.73 2.93
N PHE A 463 23.78 41.75 3.84
CA PHE A 463 23.73 40.33 3.48
C PHE A 463 22.33 39.85 3.07
N PHE A 464 21.29 40.68 3.18
CA PHE A 464 19.98 40.34 2.65
C PHE A 464 19.91 40.53 1.13
N PRO A 465 19.12 39.71 0.41
CA PRO A 465 18.91 39.89 -1.03
C PRO A 465 18.36 41.29 -1.38
N GLU A 466 18.76 41.85 -2.53
CA GLU A 466 18.34 43.20 -2.97
C GLU A 466 16.80 43.35 -3.00
N ALA A 467 16.11 42.34 -3.53
CA ALA A 467 14.64 42.32 -3.58
C ALA A 467 13.99 42.39 -2.18
N PHE A 468 14.64 41.83 -1.15
CA PHE A 468 14.18 41.95 0.23
C PHE A 468 14.47 43.33 0.79
N LYS A 469 15.68 43.86 0.56
CA LYS A 469 16.08 45.19 1.03
C LYS A 469 15.16 46.29 0.49
N ASP A 470 14.85 46.24 -0.80
CA ASP A 470 13.94 47.20 -1.44
C ASP A 470 12.54 47.13 -0.84
N SER A 471 11.97 45.93 -0.77
CA SER A 471 10.62 45.70 -0.24
C SER A 471 10.51 46.11 1.23
N MET A 472 11.49 45.75 2.05
CA MET A 472 11.47 46.07 3.48
C MET A 472 11.66 47.57 3.74
N THR A 473 12.56 48.24 2.99
CA THR A 473 12.73 49.70 3.09
C THR A 473 11.44 50.43 2.74
N ILE A 474 10.77 50.05 1.65
CA ILE A 474 9.45 50.62 1.27
C ILE A 474 8.42 50.43 2.39
N ASN A 475 8.37 49.25 3.00
CA ASN A 475 7.43 48.97 4.08
C ASN A 475 7.76 49.78 5.36
N LEU A 476 9.04 49.96 5.69
CA LEU A 476 9.48 50.77 6.82
C LEU A 476 9.16 52.26 6.63
N GLU A 477 9.39 52.80 5.43
CA GLU A 477 9.00 54.17 5.06
C GLU A 477 7.49 54.37 5.15
N LYS A 478 6.72 53.43 4.60
CA LYS A 478 5.26 53.50 4.66
C LYS A 478 4.75 53.48 6.11
N VAL A 479 5.29 52.62 6.97
CA VAL A 479 4.91 52.58 8.40
C VAL A 479 5.29 53.88 9.12
N LYS A 480 6.45 54.46 8.81
CA LYS A 480 6.91 55.73 9.36
C LYS A 480 5.99 56.89 8.96
N GLU A 481 5.53 56.92 7.71
CA GLU A 481 4.67 58.00 7.17
C GLU A 481 3.20 57.86 7.59
N THR A 482 2.63 56.65 7.49
CA THR A 482 1.19 56.43 7.69
C THR A 482 0.84 56.04 9.12
N GLY A 483 1.80 55.46 9.87
CA GLY A 483 1.55 54.87 11.18
C GLY A 483 0.71 53.59 11.15
N GLU A 484 0.49 53.00 9.97
CA GLU A 484 -0.23 51.73 9.81
C GLU A 484 0.68 50.51 10.06
N VAL A 485 0.10 49.42 10.56
CA VAL A 485 0.81 48.15 10.73
C VAL A 485 0.87 47.42 9.39
N ILE A 486 2.08 47.00 8.99
CA ILE A 486 2.28 46.20 7.76
C ILE A 486 2.71 44.79 8.14
N THR A 487 2.03 43.80 7.58
CA THR A 487 2.39 42.38 7.73
C THR A 487 2.67 41.78 6.36
N GLY A 488 3.78 41.04 6.23
CA GLY A 488 4.16 40.38 4.99
C GLY A 488 4.99 39.12 5.22
N GLU A 489 5.01 38.26 4.21
CA GLU A 489 5.88 37.09 4.15
C GLU A 489 6.95 37.34 3.09
N ALA A 490 8.21 37.10 3.43
CA ALA A 490 9.29 37.22 2.47
C ALA A 490 10.38 36.17 2.76
N PRO A 491 11.01 35.62 1.71
CA PRO A 491 12.24 34.88 1.87
C PRO A 491 13.36 35.86 2.24
N LEU A 492 14.22 35.43 3.16
CA LEU A 492 15.45 36.12 3.53
C LEU A 492 16.58 35.10 3.67
N CYS A 493 17.80 35.57 3.87
CA CYS A 493 18.96 34.73 4.11
C CYS A 493 19.51 34.97 5.52
N ASP A 494 20.06 33.93 6.15
CA ASP A 494 20.98 34.13 7.28
C ASP A 494 22.35 34.65 6.78
N ILE A 495 23.27 34.98 7.70
CA ILE A 495 24.59 35.49 7.35
C ILE A 495 25.45 34.49 6.54
N GLU A 496 25.09 33.21 6.56
CA GLU A 496 25.75 32.13 5.81
C GLU A 496 25.12 31.90 4.42
N GLY A 497 24.04 32.61 4.08
CA GLY A 497 23.34 32.51 2.80
C GLY A 497 22.24 31.44 2.74
N ASN A 498 21.86 30.83 3.87
CA ASN A 498 20.77 29.85 3.90
C ASN A 498 19.42 30.55 3.79
N GLU A 499 18.55 30.05 2.90
CA GLU A 499 17.20 30.60 2.72
C GLU A 499 16.30 30.29 3.93
N LEU A 500 15.63 31.32 4.45
CA LEU A 500 14.70 31.27 5.55
C LEU A 500 13.41 32.01 5.17
N TRP A 501 12.28 31.47 5.60
CA TRP A 501 10.98 32.13 5.44
C TRP A 501 10.51 32.73 6.76
N PHE A 502 10.29 34.04 6.75
CA PHE A 502 9.72 34.76 7.88
C PHE A 502 8.41 35.45 7.50
N GLN A 503 7.47 35.42 8.43
CA GLN A 503 6.36 36.36 8.46
C GLN A 503 6.75 37.52 9.38
N ALA A 504 6.85 38.73 8.82
CA ALA A 504 7.22 39.92 9.55
C ALA A 504 6.02 40.87 9.71
N THR A 505 5.86 41.40 10.91
CA THR A 505 4.91 42.46 11.24
C THR A 505 5.70 43.67 11.70
N ILE A 506 5.50 44.80 11.02
CA ILE A 506 6.14 46.08 11.29
C ILE A 506 5.11 46.97 11.99
N VAL A 507 5.43 47.41 13.21
CA VAL A 507 4.52 48.17 14.06
C VAL A 507 5.20 49.48 14.48
N PRO A 508 4.57 50.65 14.32
CA PRO A 508 5.09 51.90 14.85
C PRO A 508 4.79 52.01 16.35
N LEU A 509 5.80 52.34 17.14
CA LEU A 509 5.69 52.65 18.56
C LEU A 509 5.55 54.16 18.74
N ARG A 510 4.63 54.58 19.60
CA ARG A 510 4.32 55.99 19.84
C ARG A 510 4.85 56.44 21.20
N ASP A 511 5.37 57.67 21.26
CA ASP A 511 5.73 58.34 22.51
C ASP A 511 4.47 58.73 23.33
N VAL A 512 4.70 59.25 24.53
CA VAL A 512 3.64 59.73 25.44
C VAL A 512 2.83 60.91 24.87
N GLU A 513 3.32 61.56 23.82
CA GLU A 513 2.67 62.66 23.10
C GLU A 513 1.96 62.19 21.81
N GLY A 514 1.97 60.87 21.54
CA GLY A 514 1.28 60.22 20.42
C GLY A 514 2.04 60.23 19.08
N ARG A 515 3.26 60.76 19.04
CA ARG A 515 4.13 60.77 17.85
C ARG A 515 4.88 59.45 17.72
N ILE A 516 5.18 59.02 16.49
CA ILE A 516 5.98 57.81 16.26
C ILE A 516 7.40 58.07 16.74
N ASP A 517 7.88 57.23 17.67
CA ASP A 517 9.20 57.32 18.30
C ASP A 517 10.18 56.27 17.75
N SER A 518 9.69 55.06 17.54
CA SER A 518 10.47 53.92 17.06
C SER A 518 9.60 52.94 16.28
N ILE A 519 10.23 52.01 15.56
CA ILE A 519 9.54 50.97 14.80
C ILE A 519 9.96 49.62 15.35
N ILE A 520 9.01 48.76 15.66
CA ILE A 520 9.27 47.37 16.06
C ILE A 520 8.95 46.43 14.90
N VAL A 521 9.90 45.57 14.57
CA VAL A 521 9.75 44.50 13.57
C VAL A 521 9.72 43.18 14.31
N VAL A 522 8.58 42.51 14.28
CA VAL A 522 8.38 41.20 14.90
C VAL A 522 8.32 40.17 13.79
N SER A 523 9.20 39.18 13.81
CA SER A 523 9.32 38.16 12.76
C SER A 523 9.17 36.76 13.36
N VAL A 524 8.27 35.97 12.76
CA VAL A 524 8.05 34.57 13.11
C VAL A 524 8.61 33.68 12.00
N ASP A 525 9.43 32.70 12.37
CA ASP A 525 9.93 31.69 11.43
C ASP A 525 8.77 30.79 10.99
N ILE A 526 8.53 30.75 9.68
CA ILE A 526 7.48 29.95 9.04
C ILE A 526 8.04 28.87 8.11
N ASN A 527 9.34 28.54 8.19
CA ASN A 527 9.97 27.50 7.37
C ASN A 527 9.26 26.15 7.48
N LYS A 528 8.90 25.73 8.70
CA LYS A 528 8.16 24.49 8.91
C LYS A 528 6.80 24.53 8.22
N ARG A 529 6.11 25.67 8.28
CA ARG A 529 4.82 25.89 7.64
C ARG A 529 4.94 25.82 6.12
N LYS A 530 5.92 26.52 5.52
CA LYS A 530 6.19 26.48 4.07
C LYS A 530 6.58 25.09 3.57
N LYS A 531 7.40 24.34 4.33
CA LYS A 531 7.72 22.93 3.99
C LYS A 531 6.48 22.03 4.04
N MET A 532 5.60 22.21 5.03
CA MET A 532 4.34 21.47 5.11
C MET A 532 3.38 21.82 3.97
N GLU A 533 3.23 23.11 3.65
CA GLU A 533 2.43 23.59 2.51
C GLU A 533 2.93 22.97 1.19
N ALA A 534 4.26 22.96 0.96
CA ALA A 534 4.85 22.34 -0.23
C ALA A 534 4.60 20.83 -0.30
N THR A 535 4.77 20.11 0.82
CA THR A 535 4.49 18.66 0.89
C THR A 535 3.01 18.37 0.65
N LEU A 536 2.10 19.20 1.18
CA LEU A 536 0.66 19.04 0.97
C LEU A 536 0.29 19.28 -0.50
N ILE A 537 0.81 20.34 -1.12
CA ILE A 537 0.62 20.60 -2.56
C ILE A 537 1.15 19.43 -3.40
N GLN A 538 2.31 18.87 -3.03
CA GLN A 538 2.87 17.69 -3.70
C GLN A 538 1.98 16.45 -3.52
N SER A 539 1.44 16.23 -2.32
CA SER A 539 0.53 15.12 -2.02
C SER A 539 -0.80 15.24 -2.79
N GLU A 540 -1.42 16.42 -2.81
CA GLU A 540 -2.64 16.68 -3.60
C GLU A 540 -2.37 16.53 -5.11
N ARG A 541 -1.19 16.97 -5.58
CA ARG A 541 -0.77 16.73 -6.98
C ARG A 541 -0.64 15.24 -7.29
N LEU A 542 0.00 14.46 -6.41
CA LEU A 542 0.12 13.00 -6.55
C LEU A 542 -1.24 12.30 -6.51
N LYS A 543 -2.15 12.77 -5.66
CA LYS A 543 -3.52 12.26 -5.56
C LYS A 543 -4.33 12.53 -6.84
N ALA A 544 -4.25 13.75 -7.37
CA ALA A 544 -4.84 14.09 -8.67
C ALA A 544 -4.21 13.29 -9.82
N MET A 545 -2.89 13.03 -9.78
CA MET A 545 -2.22 12.16 -10.74
C MET A 545 -2.74 10.72 -10.68
N GLY A 546 -3.02 10.18 -9.49
CA GLY A 546 -3.61 8.84 -9.34
C GLY A 546 -4.96 8.70 -10.03
N THR A 547 -5.84 9.70 -9.88
CA THR A 547 -7.15 9.72 -10.55
C THR A 547 -7.02 9.82 -12.07
N VAL A 548 -6.09 10.64 -12.59
CA VAL A 548 -5.84 10.76 -14.03
C VAL A 548 -5.21 9.48 -14.60
N THR A 549 -4.32 8.82 -13.85
CA THR A 549 -3.65 7.57 -14.28
C THR A 549 -4.64 6.41 -14.39
N ALA A 550 -5.60 6.30 -13.45
CA ALA A 550 -6.66 5.29 -13.52
C ALA A 550 -7.57 5.49 -14.75
N GLY A 551 -7.92 6.74 -15.08
CA GLY A 551 -8.68 7.05 -16.30
C GLY A 551 -7.90 6.76 -17.59
N ILE A 552 -6.59 7.02 -17.61
CA ILE A 552 -5.72 6.72 -18.76
C ILE A 552 -5.56 5.21 -18.95
N ALA A 553 -5.41 4.43 -17.87
CA ALA A 553 -5.31 2.97 -17.95
C ALA A 553 -6.59 2.36 -18.54
N HIS A 554 -7.76 2.87 -18.13
CA HIS A 554 -9.04 2.49 -18.70
C HIS A 554 -9.14 2.81 -20.20
N ASP A 555 -8.74 4.01 -20.62
CA ASP A 555 -8.76 4.39 -22.03
C ASP A 555 -7.75 3.59 -22.87
N PHE A 556 -6.61 3.21 -22.30
CA PHE A 556 -5.62 2.35 -22.95
C PHE A 556 -6.16 0.93 -23.16
N ASN A 557 -6.84 0.37 -22.16
CA ASN A 557 -7.50 -0.94 -22.29
C ASN A 557 -8.61 -0.91 -23.35
N ASN A 558 -9.35 0.19 -23.48
CA ASN A 558 -10.35 0.35 -24.54
C ASN A 558 -9.72 0.37 -25.93
N ILE A 559 -8.57 1.03 -26.10
CA ILE A 559 -7.81 1.02 -27.36
C ILE A 559 -7.38 -0.40 -27.70
N LEU A 560 -6.80 -1.13 -26.74
CA LEU A 560 -6.35 -2.51 -26.94
C LEU A 560 -7.51 -3.45 -27.28
N ALA A 561 -8.66 -3.28 -26.63
CA ALA A 561 -9.87 -4.06 -26.91
C ALA A 561 -10.39 -3.84 -28.33
N VAL A 562 -10.40 -2.59 -28.82
CA VAL A 562 -10.84 -2.28 -30.19
C VAL A 562 -9.85 -2.80 -31.23
N ILE A 563 -8.54 -2.68 -30.98
CA ILE A 563 -7.50 -3.24 -31.86
C ILE A 563 -7.68 -4.77 -31.95
N SER A 564 -7.73 -5.44 -30.80
CA SER A 564 -7.85 -6.90 -30.70
C SER A 564 -9.16 -7.43 -31.32
N GLY A 565 -10.30 -6.80 -31.03
CA GLY A 565 -11.58 -7.19 -31.63
C GLY A 565 -11.61 -6.96 -33.14
N THR A 566 -10.98 -5.88 -33.63
CA THR A 566 -10.90 -5.62 -35.07
C THR A 566 -9.99 -6.62 -35.78
N THR A 567 -8.85 -6.99 -35.18
CA THR A 567 -7.96 -8.02 -35.74
C THR A 567 -8.64 -9.39 -35.81
N GLN A 568 -9.38 -9.79 -34.76
CA GLN A 568 -10.15 -11.03 -34.76
C GLN A 568 -11.21 -11.07 -35.87
N VAL A 569 -11.92 -9.95 -36.11
CA VAL A 569 -12.91 -9.87 -37.20
C VAL A 569 -12.24 -9.94 -38.58
N LEU A 570 -11.04 -9.37 -38.72
CA LEU A 570 -10.26 -9.45 -39.95
C LEU A 570 -9.74 -10.87 -40.24
N GLU A 571 -9.37 -11.62 -39.21
CA GLU A 571 -8.93 -13.02 -39.32
C GLU A 571 -10.06 -13.97 -39.77
N LEU A 572 -11.31 -13.67 -39.41
CA LEU A 572 -12.46 -14.51 -39.74
C LEU A 572 -12.98 -14.32 -41.19
N ASN A 573 -12.60 -13.26 -41.91
CA ASN A 573 -13.13 -12.95 -43.25
C ASN A 573 -12.16 -12.09 -44.08
N ILE A 574 -11.21 -12.74 -44.76
CA ILE A 574 -10.16 -12.06 -45.55
C ILE A 574 -10.57 -11.81 -47.02
N GLU A 575 -11.67 -12.40 -47.50
CA GLU A 575 -12.05 -12.36 -48.92
C GLU A 575 -12.56 -10.98 -49.41
N ASP A 576 -13.02 -10.10 -48.53
CA ASP A 576 -13.54 -8.77 -48.87
C ASP A 576 -12.53 -7.65 -48.57
N ASN A 577 -11.83 -7.20 -49.62
CA ASN A 577 -10.82 -6.15 -49.55
C ASN A 577 -11.36 -4.82 -48.96
N LYS A 578 -12.67 -4.54 -49.08
CA LYS A 578 -13.28 -3.34 -48.50
C LYS A 578 -13.44 -3.44 -46.98
N LYS A 579 -13.79 -4.62 -46.46
CA LYS A 579 -13.84 -4.90 -45.01
C LYS A 579 -12.44 -4.90 -44.41
N LEU A 580 -11.46 -5.49 -45.10
CA LEU A 580 -10.06 -5.46 -44.72
C LEU A 580 -9.54 -4.02 -44.56
N MET A 581 -9.74 -3.19 -45.58
CA MET A 581 -9.32 -1.79 -45.56
C MET A 581 -10.06 -0.97 -44.50
N ASN A 582 -11.31 -1.29 -44.18
CA ASN A 582 -12.04 -0.62 -43.11
C ASN A 582 -11.53 -1.03 -41.72
N GLY A 583 -11.27 -2.32 -41.48
CA GLY A 583 -10.68 -2.78 -40.22
C GLY A 583 -9.30 -2.19 -39.97
N LEU A 584 -8.43 -2.19 -40.98
CA LEU A 584 -7.11 -1.55 -40.89
C LEU A 584 -7.20 -0.04 -40.60
N ARG A 585 -8.16 0.68 -41.21
CA ARG A 585 -8.40 2.09 -40.90
C ARG A 585 -8.87 2.32 -39.47
N THR A 586 -9.71 1.44 -38.93
CA THR A 586 -10.17 1.50 -37.54
C THR A 586 -9.01 1.31 -36.58
N ILE A 587 -8.16 0.29 -36.79
CA ILE A 587 -6.94 0.06 -36.00
C ILE A 587 -6.02 1.28 -36.05
N HIS A 588 -5.75 1.80 -37.26
CA HIS A 588 -4.88 2.97 -37.43
C HIS A 588 -5.42 4.22 -36.71
N LYS A 589 -6.74 4.45 -36.74
CA LYS A 589 -7.37 5.56 -36.04
C LYS A 589 -7.21 5.42 -34.52
N VAL A 590 -7.48 4.24 -33.97
CA VAL A 590 -7.40 3.96 -32.54
C VAL A 590 -5.96 4.03 -32.01
N CYS A 591 -4.97 3.61 -32.79
CA CYS A 591 -3.55 3.81 -32.46
C CYS A 591 -3.17 5.30 -32.40
N ASN A 592 -3.67 6.12 -33.32
CA ASN A 592 -3.44 7.57 -33.30
C ASN A 592 -4.11 8.24 -32.09
N ASP A 593 -5.33 7.83 -31.74
CA ASP A 593 -6.03 8.31 -30.56
C ASP A 593 -5.25 7.94 -29.27
N GLY A 594 -4.68 6.73 -29.23
CA GLY A 594 -3.79 6.29 -28.15
C GLY A 594 -2.50 7.10 -28.04
N ALA A 595 -1.88 7.45 -29.17
CA ALA A 595 -0.68 8.29 -29.18
C ALA A 595 -0.96 9.70 -28.61
N GLU A 596 -2.14 10.26 -28.88
CA GLU A 596 -2.54 11.57 -28.32
C GLU A 596 -2.81 11.50 -26.81
N ILE A 597 -3.34 10.39 -26.30
CA ILE A 597 -3.51 10.15 -24.85
C ILE A 597 -2.13 10.11 -24.15
N VAL A 598 -1.17 9.37 -24.71
CA VAL A 598 0.22 9.32 -24.19
C VAL A 598 0.87 10.70 -24.23
N ARG A 599 0.62 11.49 -25.29
CA ARG A 599 1.12 12.87 -25.39
C ARG A 599 0.57 13.76 -24.28
N ARG A 600 -0.73 13.68 -23.98
CA ARG A 600 -1.38 14.42 -22.88
C ARG A 600 -0.84 14.00 -21.52
N MET A 601 -0.62 12.70 -21.30
CA MET A 601 0.00 12.18 -20.08
C MET A 601 1.41 12.74 -19.86
N ARG A 602 2.22 12.81 -20.91
CA ARG A 602 3.59 13.34 -20.86
C ARG A 602 3.61 14.85 -20.56
N LEU A 603 2.62 15.60 -21.06
CA LEU A 603 2.49 17.03 -20.77
C LEU A 603 2.09 17.28 -19.31
N ALA A 604 1.19 16.45 -18.75
CA ALA A 604 0.77 16.57 -17.36
C ALA A 604 1.86 16.18 -16.34
N THR A 605 2.78 15.29 -16.73
CA THR A 605 3.89 14.80 -15.87
C THR A 605 5.17 15.63 -15.96
N LYS A 606 5.25 16.60 -16.89
CA LYS A 606 6.43 17.45 -17.02
C LYS A 606 6.54 18.40 -15.83
N LYS A 607 7.60 18.25 -15.03
CA LYS A 607 8.04 19.25 -14.05
C LYS A 607 8.45 20.49 -14.85
N GLU A 608 7.88 21.65 -14.56
CA GLU A 608 8.41 22.92 -15.09
C GLU A 608 9.86 23.06 -14.63
N SER A 609 10.78 22.64 -15.49
CA SER A 609 12.15 23.12 -15.52
C SER A 609 12.16 24.20 -16.61
N ASP A 610 12.45 25.44 -16.20
CA ASP A 610 12.55 26.68 -16.99
C ASP A 610 11.26 27.41 -17.37
N THR A 611 10.69 28.14 -16.41
CA THR A 611 9.76 29.26 -16.63
C THR A 611 10.48 30.62 -16.60
N THR A 612 11.55 30.78 -17.38
CA THR A 612 12.14 32.11 -17.67
C THR A 612 12.03 32.55 -19.13
N ALA A 613 11.52 31.70 -20.03
CA ALA A 613 11.28 32.08 -21.42
C ALA A 613 9.79 32.36 -21.67
N LEU A 614 9.36 33.61 -21.44
CA LEU A 614 8.09 34.10 -21.99
C LEU A 614 8.23 34.15 -23.52
N MET A 615 7.47 33.32 -24.24
CA MET A 615 7.39 33.37 -25.70
C MET A 615 6.13 34.14 -26.13
N PRO A 616 6.19 34.98 -27.17
CA PRO A 616 4.99 35.58 -27.73
C PRO A 616 4.08 34.50 -28.33
N VAL A 617 2.83 34.46 -27.90
CA VAL A 617 1.81 33.50 -28.37
C VAL A 617 0.64 34.25 -28.98
N ASP A 618 0.13 33.75 -30.11
CA ASP A 618 -1.13 34.23 -30.69
C ASP A 618 -2.32 33.75 -29.85
N ILE A 619 -2.92 34.67 -29.10
CA ILE A 619 -4.07 34.41 -28.23
C ILE A 619 -5.25 33.83 -29.01
N LYS A 620 -5.44 34.21 -30.28
CA LYS A 620 -6.53 33.69 -31.10
C LYS A 620 -6.38 32.19 -31.33
N SER A 621 -5.17 31.74 -31.66
CA SER A 621 -4.84 30.33 -31.83
C SER A 621 -5.06 29.53 -30.54
N VAL A 622 -4.64 30.09 -29.40
CA VAL A 622 -4.86 29.45 -28.08
C VAL A 622 -6.35 29.34 -27.75
N LEU A 623 -7.14 30.38 -28.04
CA LEU A 623 -8.59 30.36 -27.83
C LEU A 623 -9.29 29.35 -28.73
N GLU A 624 -8.93 29.28 -30.02
CA GLU A 624 -9.49 28.31 -30.96
C GLU A 624 -9.16 26.87 -30.54
N GLN A 625 -7.92 26.61 -30.11
CA GLN A 625 -7.52 25.31 -29.55
C GLN A 625 -8.27 24.98 -28.25
N SER A 626 -8.43 25.94 -27.34
CA SER A 626 -9.14 25.74 -26.07
C SER A 626 -10.63 25.46 -26.29
N ILE A 627 -11.26 26.17 -27.23
CA ILE A 627 -12.65 25.94 -27.62
C ILE A 627 -12.78 24.58 -28.30
N GLY A 628 -11.87 24.24 -29.22
CA GLY A 628 -11.85 22.92 -29.87
C GLY A 628 -11.70 21.77 -28.88
N PHE A 629 -10.85 21.94 -27.87
CA PHE A 629 -10.60 20.94 -26.83
C PHE A 629 -11.79 20.75 -25.89
N THR A 630 -12.48 21.83 -25.53
CA THR A 630 -13.64 21.77 -24.62
C THR A 630 -14.94 21.38 -25.34
N ARG A 631 -15.04 21.61 -26.65
CA ARG A 631 -16.23 21.36 -27.50
C ARG A 631 -16.88 20.00 -27.29
N PRO A 632 -16.16 18.86 -27.33
CA PRO A 632 -16.79 17.56 -27.19
C PRO A 632 -17.56 17.41 -25.87
N ARG A 633 -17.07 18.00 -24.78
CA ARG A 633 -17.67 17.86 -23.46
C ARG A 633 -18.97 18.63 -23.33
N TRP A 634 -19.00 19.93 -23.66
CA TRP A 634 -20.24 20.70 -23.57
C TRP A 634 -21.24 20.32 -24.68
N MET A 635 -20.78 19.89 -25.85
CA MET A 635 -21.65 19.41 -26.93
C MET A 635 -22.30 18.07 -26.58
N ASN A 636 -21.58 17.14 -25.95
CA ASN A 636 -22.17 15.88 -25.47
C ASN A 636 -23.14 16.11 -24.31
N ILE A 637 -22.85 17.05 -23.40
CA ILE A 637 -23.76 17.42 -22.31
C ILE A 637 -25.03 18.09 -22.87
N ALA A 638 -24.90 18.97 -23.86
CA ALA A 638 -26.04 19.61 -24.53
C ALA A 638 -26.93 18.59 -25.26
N LYS A 639 -26.33 17.68 -26.03
CA LYS A 639 -27.05 16.60 -26.73
C LYS A 639 -27.72 15.62 -25.77
N ALA A 640 -27.06 15.25 -24.68
CA ALA A 640 -27.67 14.43 -23.62
C ALA A 640 -28.84 15.15 -22.93
N SER A 641 -28.87 16.48 -22.97
CA SER A 641 -29.95 17.32 -22.45
C SER A 641 -31.00 17.69 -23.51
N GLY A 642 -30.95 17.09 -24.71
CA GLY A 642 -31.92 17.31 -25.78
C GLY A 642 -31.79 18.66 -26.50
N VAL A 643 -30.66 19.35 -26.35
CA VAL A 643 -30.34 20.60 -27.04
C VAL A 643 -29.36 20.26 -28.16
N ASP A 644 -29.78 20.49 -29.41
CA ASP A 644 -29.01 20.15 -30.62
C ASP A 644 -27.94 21.20 -30.96
#